data_AF-A0A8T2BCV6-F1
#
_entry.id   AF-A0A8T2BCV6-F1
#
_cell.length_a   1.000
_cell.length_b   1.000
_cell.length_c   1.000
_cell.angle_alpha   90.00
_cell.angle_beta   90.00
_cell.angle_gamma   90.00
#
_symmetry.space_group_name_H-M   'P 1'
#
loop_
_entity.id
_entity.type
_entity.pdbx_description
1 polymer ?
#
loop_
_entity_poly.entity_id
_entity_poly.type
_entity_poly.pdbx_seq_one_letter_code
_entity_poly.pdbx_strand_id
1 'polypeptide(L)'
;MKFENCFTSDLYVLAEEIKRETFELDNINMKPYSFVSPSAYDTAWLAMIEDVGTQTPMFQGCVDWILSNQNVVEGLWGRHQDDNGDETLTSTLACVVALRKWNIGSLHVHKGKRYIERSTERILGKYINSNKKGSCPRWLVLMFTGLVELSQQLGLQFLFSTRVKQMINNLFFQRQEIFHREKLVDGRRYQRQSLLTYLEVLPSTFYAENQEHIVEILGDSDGSLFQSPSATAAVYMLSGNTKCLAYLQSLVQRCSHGVPQIYPLSEELIKLTMVNIMDNYGLGEYFGEEIDRFLLQIYKSHEKEDVEKMPICSKVDQLHKASLEFRMLRMNGYDVMPRSFCWFLNDEEIRDHLETNIGCLFFVMLSVYRATDLIFPGECELEEAREFSRKLLDKSQFIDEQIVPTFHIKHEISTPWMTRLKHLDHRMWIEDKDSNAFSIGKASLISIYSDKLTHLALRNFELRQAIYRHEMEDLMMWVKKSGLNDIGFGREKTTYCYFAASSSTSLPIIAATNIRKLMAKSGILITVADDFFDEEGSFDELEALTKAVIRWEGEELKGYGNIIFKALDDLVKVTAETCLKGHGTDITNNLRNIWSETFESWLREAKWSKKGYIPSMEEYLRNGIISIATHTIVLPTLCLMESCFPEHKLKRGNYDNITTLLMTITRLLNDLQSYQKEQEQGKINSVLLHMKNHRGLEIEDSVACIEKIIDLKRKEFMEHVLRNKFSDLSKPCKDIHMSLCKVFEMFFNKKNRYDSDTEMLEDIKKALYDPINIRK
;
A
#
# COMPACT_ATOMS: atom_id res chain seq x y z
N MET A 1 -19.30 19.39 -15.42
CA MET A 1 -18.25 20.10 -16.17
C MET A 1 -17.72 21.38 -15.51
N LYS A 2 -18.46 22.51 -15.37
CA LYS A 2 -17.86 23.75 -14.81
C LYS A 2 -17.35 23.63 -13.36
N PHE A 3 -18.04 22.86 -12.52
CA PHE A 3 -17.64 22.61 -11.12
C PHE A 3 -16.43 21.66 -11.01
N GLU A 4 -16.42 20.59 -11.80
CA GLU A 4 -15.31 19.63 -11.87
C GLU A 4 -14.02 20.28 -12.39
N ASN A 5 -14.10 21.13 -13.41
CA ASN A 5 -12.93 21.81 -13.96
C ASN A 5 -12.28 22.79 -12.96
N CYS A 6 -13.08 23.45 -12.12
CA CYS A 6 -12.57 24.33 -11.06
C CYS A 6 -11.87 23.50 -9.97
N PHE A 7 -12.50 22.41 -9.53
CA PHE A 7 -11.97 21.53 -8.50
C PHE A 7 -10.66 20.86 -8.92
N THR A 8 -10.57 20.37 -10.15
CA THR A 8 -9.35 19.79 -10.71
C THR A 8 -8.23 20.84 -10.75
N SER A 9 -8.52 22.07 -11.15
CA SER A 9 -7.54 23.17 -11.17
C SER A 9 -6.95 23.43 -9.77
N ASP A 10 -7.77 23.41 -8.72
CA ASP A 10 -7.31 23.64 -7.35
C ASP A 10 -6.36 22.53 -6.87
N LEU A 11 -6.61 21.27 -7.24
CA LEU A 11 -5.73 20.15 -6.91
C LEU A 11 -4.37 20.24 -7.61
N TYR A 12 -4.35 20.65 -8.89
CA TYR A 12 -3.08 20.90 -9.59
C TYR A 12 -2.29 22.04 -8.97
N VAL A 13 -2.95 23.13 -8.54
CA VAL A 13 -2.28 24.24 -7.85
C VAL A 13 -1.66 23.77 -6.52
N LEU A 14 -2.40 22.98 -5.74
CA LEU A 14 -1.88 22.39 -4.50
C LEU A 14 -0.71 21.42 -4.76
N ALA A 15 -0.81 20.60 -5.80
CA ALA A 15 0.29 19.70 -6.19
C ALA A 15 1.54 20.49 -6.56
N GLU A 16 1.42 21.56 -7.35
CA GLU A 16 2.55 22.42 -7.72
C GLU A 16 3.15 23.16 -6.52
N GLU A 17 2.34 23.54 -5.53
CA GLU A 17 2.85 24.05 -4.25
C GLU A 17 3.69 23.02 -3.51
N ILE A 18 3.16 21.80 -3.36
CA ILE A 18 3.89 20.68 -2.73
C ILE A 18 5.19 20.41 -3.49
N LYS A 19 5.17 20.44 -4.82
CA LYS A 19 6.37 20.24 -5.64
C LYS A 19 7.44 21.28 -5.36
N ARG A 20 7.09 22.57 -5.33
CA ARG A 20 8.07 23.64 -5.04
C ARG A 20 8.70 23.52 -3.65
N GLU A 21 7.95 23.01 -2.68
CA GLU A 21 8.43 22.82 -1.31
C GLU A 21 9.23 21.53 -1.12
N THR A 22 8.85 20.48 -1.85
CA THR A 22 9.38 19.12 -1.70
C THR A 22 10.55 18.83 -2.63
N PHE A 23 10.52 19.35 -3.86
CA PHE A 23 11.51 19.11 -4.90
C PHE A 23 12.22 20.43 -5.24
N GLU A 24 13.51 20.53 -4.93
CA GLU A 24 14.31 21.66 -5.42
C GLU A 24 14.43 21.58 -6.96
N LEU A 25 14.07 22.69 -7.62
CA LEU A 25 13.71 22.82 -9.05
C LEU A 25 14.75 22.26 -10.04
N ASP A 26 16.01 22.09 -9.64
CA ASP A 26 17.09 21.76 -10.56
C ASP A 26 17.75 20.38 -10.35
N ASN A 27 17.45 19.63 -9.26
CA ASN A 27 18.11 18.34 -8.99
C ASN A 27 17.33 17.28 -8.18
N ILE A 28 16.03 17.45 -7.89
CA ILE A 28 15.28 16.56 -6.95
C ILE A 28 16.08 16.36 -5.66
N ASN A 29 16.61 17.44 -5.09
CA ASN A 29 17.18 17.37 -3.76
C ASN A 29 16.03 17.51 -2.76
N MET A 30 15.24 16.44 -2.61
CA MET A 30 14.22 16.36 -1.56
C MET A 30 14.90 16.58 -0.23
N LYS A 31 14.33 17.45 0.63
CA LYS A 31 14.75 17.63 2.01
C LYS A 31 14.17 16.47 2.84
N PRO A 32 14.91 15.37 3.06
CA PRO A 32 14.29 14.14 3.55
C PRO A 32 13.71 14.31 4.96
N TYR A 33 14.43 15.02 5.82
CA TYR A 33 14.03 15.25 7.21
C TYR A 33 12.81 16.17 7.38
N SER A 34 12.36 16.90 6.36
CA SER A 34 11.08 17.64 6.46
C SER A 34 9.87 16.72 6.50
N PHE A 35 10.02 15.45 6.14
CA PHE A 35 8.95 14.45 6.13
C PHE A 35 9.02 13.48 7.31
N VAL A 36 10.07 13.56 8.11
CA VAL A 36 10.22 12.75 9.33
C VAL A 36 9.50 13.49 10.45
N SER A 37 8.57 12.79 11.11
CA SER A 37 7.83 13.39 12.23
C SER A 37 8.77 13.82 13.36
N PRO A 38 8.65 15.07 13.87
CA PRO A 38 9.46 15.52 15.00
C PRO A 38 9.04 14.83 16.30
N SER A 39 10.01 14.64 17.20
CA SER A 39 9.82 14.14 18.56
C SER A 39 9.80 15.31 19.53
N ALA A 40 8.64 15.56 20.14
CA ALA A 40 8.53 16.57 21.19
C ALA A 40 9.37 16.19 22.43
N TYR A 41 9.45 14.90 22.75
CA TYR A 41 10.29 14.40 23.85
C TYR A 41 11.78 14.71 23.61
N ASP A 42 12.34 14.33 22.45
CA ASP A 42 13.76 14.56 22.16
C ASP A 42 14.07 16.05 21.99
N THR A 43 13.16 16.80 21.36
CA THR A 43 13.30 18.26 21.23
C THR A 43 13.34 18.94 22.61
N ALA A 44 12.55 18.47 23.59
CA ALA A 44 12.61 18.96 24.96
C ALA A 44 13.94 18.66 25.66
N TRP A 45 14.54 17.49 25.42
CA TRP A 45 15.86 17.17 25.96
C TRP A 45 16.96 18.06 25.42
N LEU A 46 16.95 18.36 24.11
CA LEU A 46 17.89 19.30 23.52
C LEU A 46 17.66 20.74 24.03
N ALA A 47 16.40 21.14 24.21
CA ALA A 47 16.05 22.45 24.76
C ALA A 47 16.57 22.67 26.19
N MET A 48 16.87 21.60 26.95
CA MET A 48 17.41 21.69 28.30
C MET A 48 18.94 21.86 28.34
N ILE A 49 19.65 21.73 27.22
CA ILE A 49 21.10 21.89 27.19
C ILE A 49 21.47 23.35 27.45
N GLU A 50 22.33 23.56 28.45
CA GLU A 50 22.79 24.89 28.85
C GLU A 50 24.08 25.24 28.12
N ASP A 51 24.13 26.46 27.56
CA ASP A 51 25.39 27.06 27.15
C ASP A 51 26.11 27.58 28.39
N VAL A 52 27.21 26.92 28.75
CA VAL A 52 28.04 27.22 29.92
C VAL A 52 28.54 28.67 29.94
N GLY A 53 28.69 29.30 28.77
CA GLY A 53 29.15 30.69 28.67
C GLY A 53 28.07 31.72 28.97
N THR A 54 26.82 31.45 28.59
CA THR A 54 25.72 32.43 28.64
C THR A 54 24.65 32.09 29.68
N GLN A 55 24.65 30.88 30.25
CA GLN A 55 23.58 30.36 31.12
C GLN A 55 22.19 30.44 30.46
N THR A 56 22.15 30.29 29.14
CA THR A 56 20.93 30.28 28.33
C THR A 56 20.79 28.96 27.57
N PRO A 57 19.62 28.66 26.97
CA PRO A 57 19.47 27.46 26.15
C PRO A 57 20.45 27.46 24.99
N MET A 58 21.29 26.43 24.88
CA MET A 58 22.25 26.28 23.78
C MET A 58 21.55 26.19 22.42
N PHE A 59 20.39 25.51 22.37
CA PHE A 59 19.59 25.32 21.17
C PHE A 59 18.26 26.07 21.29
N GLN A 60 18.31 27.41 21.14
CA GLN A 60 17.12 28.27 21.26
C GLN A 60 15.98 27.86 20.31
N GLY A 61 16.30 27.39 19.10
CA GLY A 61 15.30 26.89 18.15
C GLY A 61 14.45 25.73 18.69
N CYS A 62 15.00 24.86 19.55
CA CYS A 62 14.23 23.80 20.20
C CYS A 62 13.23 24.35 21.22
N VAL A 63 13.60 25.40 21.96
CA VAL A 63 12.70 26.09 22.89
C VAL A 63 11.56 26.77 22.13
N ASP A 64 11.89 27.50 21.07
CA ASP A 64 10.91 28.21 20.23
C ASP A 64 9.93 27.23 19.57
N TRP A 65 10.43 26.07 19.15
CA TRP A 65 9.61 24.98 18.64
C TRP A 65 8.61 24.47 19.68
N ILE A 66 9.05 24.21 20.92
CA ILE A 66 8.15 23.74 22.01
C ILE A 66 7.05 24.78 22.25
N LEU A 67 7.39 26.07 22.32
CA LEU A 67 6.41 27.14 22.51
C LEU A 67 5.40 27.23 21.36
N SER A 68 5.82 26.91 20.14
CA SER A 68 4.97 27.03 18.94
C SER A 68 4.13 25.80 18.64
N ASN A 69 4.43 24.64 19.24
CA ASN A 69 3.84 23.34 18.88
C ASN A 69 2.99 22.69 20.01
N GLN A 70 2.58 23.46 21.02
CA GLN A 70 1.60 22.96 21.99
C GLN A 70 0.21 22.93 21.36
N ASN A 71 -0.51 21.82 21.51
CA ASN A 71 -1.91 21.79 21.10
C ASN A 71 -2.73 22.81 21.91
N VAL A 72 -3.47 23.66 21.19
CA VAL A 72 -4.19 24.79 21.77
C VAL A 72 -5.37 24.34 22.65
N VAL A 73 -6.00 23.21 22.31
CA VAL A 73 -7.23 22.70 22.94
C VAL A 73 -6.92 21.91 24.20
N GLU A 74 -6.08 20.88 24.08
CA GLU A 74 -5.79 19.93 25.16
C GLU A 74 -4.56 20.31 25.99
N GLY A 75 -3.67 21.15 25.45
CA GLY A 75 -2.43 21.54 26.12
C GLY A 75 -1.31 20.50 26.04
N LEU A 76 -1.43 19.50 25.17
CA LEU A 76 -0.43 18.44 25.01
C LEU A 76 0.63 18.75 23.95
N TRP A 77 1.76 18.05 24.03
CA TRP A 77 2.74 17.88 22.96
C TRP A 77 2.84 16.41 22.57
N GLY A 78 3.21 16.15 21.32
CA GLY A 78 3.23 14.81 20.70
C GLY A 78 2.12 14.67 19.65
N ARG A 79 2.05 13.51 19.01
CA ARG A 79 1.06 13.26 17.94
C ARG A 79 -0.36 13.26 18.52
N HIS A 80 -1.22 14.15 17.98
CA HIS A 80 -2.60 14.35 18.44
C HIS A 80 -3.50 13.11 18.27
N GLN A 81 -3.07 12.16 17.44
CA GLN A 81 -3.80 10.95 17.04
C GLN A 81 -3.16 9.65 17.54
N ASP A 82 -2.30 9.72 18.56
CA ASP A 82 -1.96 8.53 19.33
C ASP A 82 -3.25 8.05 20.02
N ASP A 83 -3.95 7.07 19.40
CA ASP A 83 -5.17 6.46 19.92
C ASP A 83 -5.03 6.03 21.39
N ASN A 84 -3.77 5.81 21.85
CA ASN A 84 -3.47 5.46 23.23
C ASN A 84 -3.10 6.63 24.14
N GLY A 85 -2.46 7.67 23.62
CA GLY A 85 -2.01 8.86 24.34
C GLY A 85 -0.75 8.65 25.19
N ASP A 86 -0.11 7.49 25.08
CA ASP A 86 1.07 7.13 25.89
C ASP A 86 2.25 8.05 25.56
N GLU A 87 2.50 8.30 24.26
CA GLU A 87 3.59 9.17 23.80
C GLU A 87 3.32 10.63 24.18
N THR A 88 2.05 11.04 24.09
CA THR A 88 1.66 12.43 24.43
C THR A 88 1.88 12.73 25.91
N LEU A 89 1.77 11.73 26.80
CA LEU A 89 2.01 11.90 28.23
C LEU A 89 3.49 12.18 28.53
N THR A 90 4.40 11.36 28.01
CA THR A 90 5.85 11.53 28.22
C THR A 90 6.38 12.77 27.50
N SER A 91 5.93 13.02 26.26
CA SER A 91 6.29 14.20 25.48
C SER A 91 5.84 15.50 26.16
N THR A 92 4.60 15.56 26.65
CA THR A 92 4.08 16.73 27.36
C THR A 92 4.85 16.97 28.66
N LEU A 93 5.14 15.90 29.42
CA LEU A 93 5.92 16.02 30.65
C LEU A 93 7.34 16.52 30.39
N ALA A 94 8.03 15.99 29.37
CA ALA A 94 9.35 16.47 28.96
C ALA A 94 9.33 17.95 28.56
N CYS A 95 8.36 18.39 27.75
CA CYS A 95 8.21 19.79 27.34
C CYS A 95 7.95 20.72 28.54
N VAL A 96 7.09 20.31 29.48
CA VAL A 96 6.80 21.07 30.71
C VAL A 96 8.06 21.20 31.58
N VAL A 97 8.84 20.12 31.72
CA VAL A 97 10.11 20.11 32.43
C VAL A 97 11.11 21.06 31.77
N ALA A 98 11.24 21.02 30.44
CA ALA A 98 12.14 21.91 29.70
C ALA A 98 11.78 23.39 29.84
N LEU A 99 10.50 23.75 29.67
CA LEU A 99 10.03 25.13 29.87
C LEU A 99 10.22 25.61 31.32
N ARG A 100 10.04 24.71 32.29
CA ARG A 100 10.26 25.02 33.70
C ARG A 100 11.72 25.30 34.01
N LYS A 101 12.66 24.52 33.45
CA LYS A 101 14.11 24.73 33.65
C LYS A 101 14.51 26.18 33.40
N TRP A 102 13.94 26.78 32.34
CA TRP A 102 14.23 28.16 31.94
C TRP A 102 13.25 29.20 32.50
N ASN A 103 12.25 28.77 33.27
CA ASN A 103 11.17 29.61 33.81
C ASN A 103 10.44 30.46 32.73
N ILE A 104 10.17 29.86 31.57
CA ILE A 104 9.50 30.49 30.42
C ILE A 104 8.16 29.80 30.12
N GLY A 105 7.30 30.45 29.33
CA GLY A 105 6.08 29.83 28.81
C GLY A 105 5.08 29.41 29.90
N SER A 106 4.87 30.23 30.93
CA SER A 106 4.02 29.89 32.10
C SER A 106 2.61 29.39 31.74
N LEU A 107 1.98 29.96 30.70
CA LEU A 107 0.69 29.48 30.19
C LEU A 107 0.79 28.07 29.59
N HIS A 108 1.84 27.79 28.83
CA HIS A 108 2.11 26.48 28.24
C HIS A 108 2.35 25.43 29.33
N VAL A 109 3.14 25.77 30.34
CA VAL A 109 3.38 24.93 31.54
C VAL A 109 2.07 24.63 32.26
N HIS A 110 1.21 25.63 32.47
CA HIS A 110 -0.08 25.43 33.13
C HIS A 110 -1.00 24.49 32.34
N LYS A 111 -1.11 24.68 31.02
CA LYS A 111 -1.90 23.82 30.14
C LYS A 111 -1.38 22.37 30.11
N GLY A 112 -0.07 22.20 29.94
CA GLY A 112 0.56 20.86 29.91
C GLY A 112 0.43 20.13 31.24
N LYS A 113 0.61 20.82 32.36
CA LYS A 113 0.36 20.26 33.69
C LYS A 113 -1.08 19.77 33.85
N ARG A 114 -2.06 20.58 33.44
CA ARG A 114 -3.48 20.22 33.47
C ARG A 114 -3.79 19.01 32.59
N TYR A 115 -3.13 18.88 31.43
CA TYR A 115 -3.24 17.69 30.59
C TYR A 115 -2.73 16.45 31.31
N ILE A 116 -1.49 16.50 31.84
CA ILE A 116 -0.86 15.39 32.57
C ILE A 116 -1.76 14.93 33.72
N GLU A 117 -2.20 15.85 34.59
CA GLU A 117 -3.05 15.54 35.74
C GLU A 117 -4.36 14.83 35.37
N ARG A 118 -4.94 15.15 34.21
CA ARG A 118 -6.20 14.55 33.72
C ARG A 118 -5.99 13.24 32.97
N SER A 119 -4.91 13.15 32.21
CA SER A 119 -4.68 12.05 31.28
C SER A 119 -3.98 10.85 31.94
N THR A 120 -3.17 11.05 32.99
CA THR A 120 -2.40 9.97 33.63
C THR A 120 -3.27 8.81 34.10
N GLU A 121 -4.41 9.07 34.75
CA GLU A 121 -5.30 7.98 35.23
C GLU A 121 -5.85 7.15 34.06
N ARG A 122 -6.31 7.83 33.01
CA ARG A 122 -6.87 7.20 31.81
C ARG A 122 -5.82 6.34 31.12
N ILE A 123 -4.63 6.87 30.92
CA ILE A 123 -3.53 6.22 30.20
C ILE A 123 -3.00 5.02 30.98
N LEU A 124 -2.55 5.25 32.23
CA LEU A 124 -2.00 4.16 33.05
C LEU A 124 -3.07 3.13 33.45
N GLY A 125 -4.34 3.54 33.51
CA GLY A 125 -5.47 2.66 33.85
C GLY A 125 -5.72 1.56 32.83
N LYS A 126 -5.29 1.75 31.58
CA LYS A 126 -5.38 0.74 30.50
C LYS A 126 -4.59 -0.52 30.84
N TYR A 127 -3.41 -0.35 31.40
CA TYR A 127 -2.46 -1.43 31.69
C TYR A 127 -2.72 -2.10 33.04
N ILE A 128 -3.60 -1.54 33.87
CA ILE A 128 -3.88 -2.05 35.22
C ILE A 128 -5.21 -2.83 35.26
N ASN A 129 -6.19 -2.47 34.42
CA ASN A 129 -7.55 -3.03 34.48
C ASN A 129 -7.86 -4.08 33.39
N SER A 130 -6.96 -4.35 32.44
CA SER A 130 -7.23 -5.32 31.39
C SER A 130 -7.07 -6.75 31.92
N ASN A 131 -8.15 -7.54 31.90
CA ASN A 131 -8.11 -9.02 32.08
C ASN A 131 -7.33 -9.76 30.96
N LYS A 132 -6.64 -9.03 30.07
CA LYS A 132 -5.63 -9.53 29.13
C LYS A 132 -4.25 -9.12 29.66
N LYS A 133 -3.29 -10.03 29.59
CA LYS A 133 -1.86 -9.96 30.02
C LYS A 133 -1.02 -8.75 29.50
N GLY A 134 -1.46 -7.50 29.59
CA GLY A 134 -0.66 -6.34 29.23
C GLY A 134 0.03 -5.69 30.44
N SER A 135 1.33 -5.91 30.63
CA SER A 135 2.15 -5.05 31.50
C SER A 135 2.27 -3.66 30.87
N CYS A 136 2.46 -2.60 31.68
CA CYS A 136 2.80 -1.28 31.16
C CYS A 136 4.03 -1.38 30.23
N PRO A 137 4.05 -0.73 29.05
CA PRO A 137 5.18 -0.80 28.12
C PRO A 137 6.48 -0.40 28.81
N ARG A 138 7.55 -1.17 28.58
CA ARG A 138 8.86 -0.96 29.22
C ARG A 138 9.36 0.49 29.05
N TRP A 139 9.24 1.04 27.84
CA TRP A 139 9.67 2.39 27.53
C TRP A 139 8.87 3.44 28.34
N LEU A 140 7.57 3.22 28.52
CA LEU A 140 6.68 4.14 29.24
C LEU A 140 7.02 4.14 30.72
N VAL A 141 7.28 2.96 31.30
CA VAL A 141 7.77 2.83 32.68
C VAL A 141 9.03 3.65 32.89
N LEU A 142 10.05 3.47 32.03
CA LEU A 142 11.35 4.14 32.16
C LEU A 142 11.22 5.67 31.98
N MET A 143 10.64 6.12 30.87
CA MET A 143 10.56 7.54 30.53
C MET A 143 9.66 8.32 31.50
N PHE A 144 8.47 7.80 31.80
CA PHE A 144 7.52 8.53 32.65
C PHE A 144 8.03 8.67 34.08
N THR A 145 8.54 7.60 34.68
CA THR A 145 9.02 7.65 36.08
C THR A 145 10.27 8.53 36.24
N GLY A 146 11.23 8.47 35.31
CA GLY A 146 12.41 9.33 35.35
C GLY A 146 12.08 10.81 35.12
N LEU A 147 11.13 11.11 34.23
CA LEU A 147 10.64 12.48 34.07
C LEU A 147 9.88 13.00 35.31
N VAL A 148 9.13 12.13 36.00
CA VAL A 148 8.46 12.50 37.27
C VAL A 148 9.51 12.86 38.32
N GLU A 149 10.58 12.08 38.48
CA GLU A 149 11.69 12.42 39.39
C GLU A 149 12.34 13.75 39.02
N LEU A 150 12.67 13.95 37.74
CA LEU A 150 13.27 15.20 37.25
C LEU A 150 12.35 16.41 37.50
N SER A 151 11.05 16.25 37.30
CA SER A 151 10.08 17.32 37.57
C SER A 151 10.05 17.73 39.04
N GLN A 152 10.16 16.77 39.97
CA GLN A 152 10.22 17.03 41.40
C GLN A 152 11.49 17.78 41.79
N GLN A 153 12.63 17.42 41.20
CA GLN A 153 13.90 18.12 41.40
C GLN A 153 13.84 19.59 40.96
N LEU A 154 13.07 19.90 39.91
CA LEU A 154 12.82 21.28 39.43
C LEU A 154 11.68 22.00 40.16
N GLY A 155 11.15 21.41 41.24
CA GLY A 155 10.07 21.99 42.05
C GLY A 155 8.71 22.06 41.33
N LEU A 156 8.48 21.22 40.31
CA LEU A 156 7.15 21.05 39.72
C LEU A 156 6.31 20.11 40.58
N GLN A 157 5.14 20.59 40.98
CA GLN A 157 4.16 19.80 41.72
C GLN A 157 2.97 19.47 40.84
N PHE A 158 2.54 18.21 40.84
CA PHE A 158 1.33 17.73 40.16
C PHE A 158 0.27 17.32 41.19
N LEU A 159 -0.99 17.66 40.91
CA LEU A 159 -2.15 17.35 41.74
C LEU A 159 -2.78 16.02 41.31
N PHE A 160 -2.10 14.93 41.60
CA PHE A 160 -2.62 13.58 41.33
C PHE A 160 -3.60 13.09 42.41
N SER A 161 -4.63 12.36 41.98
CA SER A 161 -5.54 11.64 42.88
C SER A 161 -4.79 10.54 43.66
N THR A 162 -5.34 10.09 44.79
CA THR A 162 -4.75 8.99 45.58
C THR A 162 -4.55 7.72 44.74
N ARG A 163 -5.50 7.43 43.84
CA ARG A 163 -5.42 6.29 42.93
C ARG A 163 -4.26 6.44 41.95
N VAL A 164 -4.12 7.61 41.30
CA VAL A 164 -3.01 7.86 40.38
C VAL A 164 -1.67 7.75 41.10
N LYS A 165 -1.54 8.28 42.32
CA LYS A 165 -0.30 8.12 43.12
C LYS A 165 0.06 6.64 43.34
N GLN A 166 -0.91 5.79 43.62
CA GLN A 166 -0.68 4.34 43.75
C GLN A 166 -0.21 3.72 42.43
N MET A 167 -0.81 4.12 41.30
CA MET A 167 -0.41 3.64 39.97
C MET A 167 1.03 4.04 39.64
N ILE A 168 1.40 5.30 39.92
CA ILE A 168 2.76 5.81 39.73
C ILE A 168 3.76 5.04 40.61
N ASN A 169 3.42 4.77 41.88
CA ASN A 169 4.27 3.97 42.77
C ASN A 169 4.50 2.54 42.24
N ASN A 170 3.47 1.93 41.63
CA ASN A 170 3.62 0.64 40.98
C ASN A 170 4.58 0.71 39.77
N LEU A 171 4.52 1.78 38.96
CA LEU A 171 5.49 1.98 37.88
C LEU A 171 6.92 2.12 38.41
N PHE A 172 7.13 2.83 39.53
CA PHE A 172 8.45 2.91 40.17
C PHE A 172 8.94 1.52 40.61
N PHE A 173 8.07 0.67 41.15
CA PHE A 173 8.43 -0.72 41.47
C PHE A 173 8.82 -1.50 40.21
N GLN A 174 8.04 -1.39 39.12
CA GLN A 174 8.37 -2.02 37.84
C GLN A 174 9.70 -1.52 37.27
N ARG A 175 10.01 -0.23 37.43
CA ARG A 175 11.30 0.35 36.99
C ARG A 175 12.47 -0.27 37.74
N GLN A 176 12.35 -0.49 39.05
CA GLN A 176 13.38 -1.16 39.85
C GLN A 176 13.55 -2.63 39.43
N GLU A 177 12.45 -3.33 39.16
CA GLU A 177 12.50 -4.69 38.60
C GLU A 177 13.24 -4.73 37.25
N ILE A 178 13.01 -3.74 36.37
CA ILE A 178 13.73 -3.61 35.10
C ILE A 178 15.23 -3.44 35.37
N PHE A 179 15.63 -2.54 36.26
CA PHE A 179 17.03 -2.31 36.61
C PHE A 179 17.72 -3.55 37.20
N HIS A 180 17.01 -4.36 37.98
CA HIS A 180 17.55 -5.59 38.55
C HIS A 180 17.69 -6.72 37.52
N ARG A 181 16.76 -6.81 36.56
CA ARG A 181 16.74 -7.90 35.57
C ARG A 181 17.66 -7.65 34.38
N GLU A 182 17.81 -6.39 33.98
CA GLU A 182 18.51 -6.03 32.75
C GLU A 182 19.96 -5.62 33.06
N LYS A 183 20.92 -6.25 32.38
CA LYS A 183 22.30 -5.77 32.38
C LYS A 183 22.40 -4.55 31.45
N LEU A 184 23.17 -3.54 31.87
CA LEU A 184 23.37 -2.29 31.14
C LEU A 184 24.02 -2.48 29.76
N VAL A 185 24.91 -3.47 29.68
CA VAL A 185 25.59 -3.90 28.47
C VAL A 185 25.25 -5.38 28.26
N ASP A 186 24.30 -5.68 27.39
CA ASP A 186 24.00 -7.06 27.01
C ASP A 186 24.73 -7.37 25.70
N GLY A 187 25.73 -8.24 25.76
CA GLY A 187 26.52 -8.66 24.60
C GLY A 187 25.72 -9.45 23.54
N ARG A 188 24.42 -9.72 23.77
CA ARG A 188 23.55 -10.44 22.82
C ARG A 188 22.16 -9.81 22.60
N ARG A 189 21.90 -8.60 23.09
CA ARG A 189 20.65 -7.86 22.80
C ARG A 189 20.91 -6.43 22.33
N TYR A 190 20.43 -6.15 21.13
CA TYR A 190 20.16 -4.86 20.48
C TYR A 190 20.49 -3.60 21.28
N GLN A 191 21.31 -2.78 20.62
CA GLN A 191 21.67 -1.42 21.00
C GLN A 191 20.44 -0.51 21.28
N ARG A 192 19.37 -0.57 20.47
CA ARG A 192 18.17 0.29 20.63
C ARG A 192 17.22 -0.10 21.78
N GLN A 193 17.40 -1.28 22.38
CA GLN A 193 16.65 -1.70 23.58
C GLN A 193 17.52 -1.73 24.84
N SER A 194 18.82 -1.47 24.72
CA SER A 194 19.69 -1.26 25.87
C SER A 194 19.10 -0.23 26.81
N LEU A 195 19.25 -0.46 28.11
CA LEU A 195 18.87 0.49 29.13
C LEU A 195 19.59 1.84 28.92
N LEU A 196 20.82 1.83 28.39
CA LEU A 196 21.59 3.03 28.04
C LEU A 196 20.95 3.92 26.95
N THR A 197 20.03 3.38 26.12
CA THR A 197 19.25 4.20 25.19
C THR A 197 18.29 5.16 25.93
N TYR A 198 18.03 4.94 27.22
CA TYR A 198 17.19 5.77 28.07
C TYR A 198 18.00 6.57 29.10
N LEU A 199 19.31 6.73 28.89
CA LEU A 199 20.24 7.33 29.85
C LEU A 199 19.76 8.68 30.40
N GLU A 200 19.03 9.45 29.60
CA GLU A 200 18.49 10.75 29.99
C GLU A 200 17.52 10.70 31.19
N VAL A 201 16.84 9.57 31.36
CA VAL A 201 15.90 9.33 32.46
C VAL A 201 16.44 8.32 33.46
N LEU A 202 17.72 7.95 33.41
CA LEU A 202 18.34 7.07 34.41
C LEU A 202 19.03 7.88 35.52
N PRO A 203 19.23 7.30 36.71
CA PRO A 203 20.05 7.92 37.74
C PRO A 203 21.49 8.18 37.24
N SER A 204 22.10 9.30 37.63
CA SER A 204 23.44 9.70 37.16
C SER A 204 24.54 8.69 37.51
N THR A 205 24.34 7.85 38.52
CA THR A 205 25.26 6.75 38.89
C THR A 205 25.47 5.77 37.74
N PHE A 206 24.44 5.54 36.91
CA PHE A 206 24.52 4.64 35.76
C PHE A 206 25.51 5.13 34.70
N TYR A 207 25.62 6.45 34.50
CA TYR A 207 26.66 7.01 33.64
C TYR A 207 28.05 6.77 34.23
N ALA A 208 28.23 7.08 35.52
CA ALA A 208 29.53 6.93 36.18
C ALA A 208 30.05 5.48 36.16
N GLU A 209 29.16 4.50 36.34
CA GLU A 209 29.50 3.07 36.30
C GLU A 209 29.86 2.56 34.90
N ASN A 210 29.45 3.26 33.83
CA ASN A 210 29.59 2.79 32.44
C ASN A 210 30.35 3.79 31.55
N GLN A 211 31.06 4.75 32.16
CA GLN A 211 31.68 5.86 31.45
C GLN A 211 32.64 5.39 30.36
N GLU A 212 33.51 4.42 30.66
CA GLU A 212 34.50 3.90 29.70
C GLU A 212 33.82 3.29 28.46
N HIS A 213 32.80 2.46 28.68
CA HIS A 213 32.05 1.82 27.61
C HIS A 213 31.21 2.82 26.78
N ILE A 214 30.62 3.83 27.43
CA ILE A 214 29.91 4.91 26.70
C ILE A 214 30.90 5.69 25.82
N VAL A 215 32.10 6.00 26.33
CA VAL A 215 33.13 6.68 25.55
C VAL A 215 33.62 5.83 24.37
N GLU A 216 33.74 4.51 24.56
CA GLU A 216 34.06 3.57 23.48
C GLU A 216 32.98 3.57 22.38
N ILE A 217 31.70 3.47 22.74
CA ILE A 217 30.57 3.56 21.79
C ILE A 217 30.63 4.87 20.99
N LEU A 218 30.88 6.00 21.64
CA LEU A 218 31.02 7.31 20.99
C LEU A 218 32.31 7.44 20.18
N GLY A 219 33.31 6.60 20.48
CA GLY A 219 34.56 6.46 19.76
C GLY A 219 34.33 5.98 18.33
N ASP A 220 33.53 4.91 18.22
CA ASP A 220 33.28 4.16 17.00
C ASP A 220 32.03 4.62 16.22
N SER A 221 31.22 5.51 16.80
CA SER A 221 30.01 6.05 16.19
C SER A 221 30.17 7.47 15.62
N ASP A 222 29.08 8.01 15.10
CA ASP A 222 28.91 9.40 14.66
C ASP A 222 28.89 10.44 15.81
N GLY A 223 29.23 10.02 17.04
CA GLY A 223 29.14 10.84 18.25
C GLY A 223 27.78 10.73 18.96
N SER A 224 26.87 9.90 18.47
CA SER A 224 25.60 9.60 19.14
C SER A 224 25.70 8.38 20.05
N LEU A 225 24.89 8.39 21.10
CA LEU A 225 24.58 7.20 21.89
C LEU A 225 23.35 6.50 21.25
N PHE A 226 23.62 5.44 20.49
CA PHE A 226 22.60 4.63 19.78
C PHE A 226 21.67 5.43 18.87
N GLN A 227 22.18 6.48 18.21
CA GLN A 227 21.42 7.37 17.32
C GLN A 227 20.26 8.11 18.03
N SER A 228 20.24 8.12 19.36
CA SER A 228 19.23 8.82 20.14
C SER A 228 19.67 10.26 20.44
N PRO A 229 18.87 11.27 20.06
CA PRO A 229 19.15 12.64 20.43
C PRO A 229 19.06 12.90 21.94
N SER A 230 18.00 12.44 22.61
CA SER A 230 17.84 12.64 24.06
C SER A 230 18.91 11.94 24.90
N ALA A 231 19.30 10.71 24.57
CA ALA A 231 20.36 10.01 25.31
C ALA A 231 21.72 10.69 25.09
N THR A 232 21.99 11.12 23.86
CA THR A 232 23.22 11.86 23.52
C THR A 232 23.27 13.23 24.22
N ALA A 233 22.13 13.92 24.31
CA ALA A 233 22.00 15.16 25.08
C ALA A 233 22.33 14.96 26.56
N ALA A 234 21.87 13.85 27.16
CA ALA A 234 22.20 13.51 28.54
C ALA A 234 23.70 13.22 28.74
N VAL A 235 24.32 12.45 27.84
CA VAL A 235 25.77 12.24 27.88
C VAL A 235 26.51 13.57 27.81
N TYR A 236 26.12 14.46 26.90
CA TYR A 236 26.75 15.76 26.77
C TYR A 236 26.61 16.59 28.06
N MET A 237 25.41 16.66 28.65
CA MET A 237 25.18 17.38 29.91
C MET A 237 25.97 16.82 31.09
N LEU A 238 26.27 15.51 31.11
CA LEU A 238 27.04 14.86 32.17
C LEU A 238 28.56 14.94 31.97
N SER A 239 29.04 15.05 30.72
CA SER A 239 30.45 14.83 30.39
C SER A 239 31.14 15.98 29.65
N GLY A 240 30.38 16.86 28.99
CA GLY A 240 30.90 17.86 28.06
C GLY A 240 31.54 17.28 26.79
N ASN A 241 31.27 16.02 26.44
CA ASN A 241 31.89 15.34 25.30
C ASN A 241 31.64 16.11 23.97
N THR A 242 32.73 16.48 23.29
CA THR A 242 32.68 17.32 22.07
C THR A 242 32.10 16.61 20.85
N LYS A 243 32.21 15.27 20.76
CA LYS A 243 31.57 14.49 19.68
C LYS A 243 30.05 14.51 19.82
N CYS A 244 29.53 14.35 21.05
CA CYS A 244 28.10 14.49 21.31
C CYS A 244 27.59 15.88 20.92
N LEU A 245 28.35 16.93 21.23
CA LEU A 245 28.00 18.29 20.81
C LEU A 245 27.95 18.43 19.29
N ALA A 246 28.97 17.92 18.57
CA ALA A 246 29.03 17.97 17.12
C ALA A 246 27.83 17.25 16.47
N TYR A 247 27.46 16.08 17.01
CA TYR A 247 26.26 15.34 16.59
C TYR A 247 24.98 16.18 16.79
N LEU A 248 24.79 16.75 17.98
CA LEU A 248 23.59 17.53 18.31
C LEU A 248 23.49 18.82 17.46
N GLN A 249 24.63 19.48 17.20
CA GLN A 249 24.68 20.65 16.31
C GLN A 249 24.32 20.29 14.87
N SER A 250 24.85 19.17 14.34
CA SER A 250 24.50 18.63 13.02
C SER A 250 23.01 18.34 12.91
N LEU A 251 22.45 17.70 13.94
CA LEU A 251 21.03 17.37 14.03
C LEU A 251 20.13 18.62 13.96
N VAL A 252 20.40 19.64 14.78
CA VAL A 252 19.61 20.87 14.82
C VAL A 252 19.75 21.68 13.52
N GLN A 253 20.93 21.66 12.90
CA GLN A 253 21.14 22.31 11.60
C GLN A 253 20.32 21.65 10.48
N ARG A 254 20.21 20.32 10.49
CA ARG A 254 19.48 19.54 9.49
C ARG A 254 17.97 19.47 9.76
N CYS A 255 17.55 19.55 11.02
CA CYS A 255 16.15 19.44 11.45
C CYS A 255 15.69 20.74 12.15
N SER A 256 15.46 21.80 11.38
CA SER A 256 15.11 23.13 11.91
C SER A 256 13.70 23.25 12.52
N HIS A 257 12.85 22.23 12.36
CA HIS A 257 11.44 22.24 12.79
C HIS A 257 11.14 21.15 13.82
N GLY A 258 12.04 20.99 14.80
CA GLY A 258 11.99 19.92 15.79
C GLY A 258 12.83 18.72 15.36
N VAL A 259 13.39 18.01 16.34
CA VAL A 259 14.31 16.89 16.06
C VAL A 259 13.59 15.55 16.11
N PRO A 260 13.98 14.54 15.31
CA PRO A 260 13.38 13.20 15.32
C PRO A 260 13.76 12.39 16.57
N GLN A 261 13.15 11.21 16.75
CA GLN A 261 13.54 10.25 17.80
C GLN A 261 14.89 9.56 17.52
N ILE A 262 15.26 9.47 16.23
CA ILE A 262 16.48 8.80 15.75
C ILE A 262 17.14 9.68 14.69
N TYR A 263 18.46 9.83 14.79
CA TYR A 263 19.29 10.51 13.78
C TYR A 263 20.72 9.94 13.79
N PRO A 264 21.38 9.78 12.63
CA PRO A 264 20.87 9.99 11.28
C PRO A 264 19.99 8.82 10.82
N LEU A 265 19.07 9.12 9.92
CA LEU A 265 18.30 8.16 9.13
C LEU A 265 18.84 8.14 7.70
N SER A 266 18.65 7.02 6.99
CA SER A 266 19.02 6.92 5.57
C SER A 266 18.17 7.89 4.74
N GLU A 267 18.81 8.92 4.18
CA GLU A 267 18.14 9.92 3.35
C GLU A 267 17.52 9.29 2.09
N GLU A 268 18.21 8.32 1.48
CA GLU A 268 17.70 7.57 0.32
C GLU A 268 16.45 6.77 0.68
N LEU A 269 16.47 6.06 1.80
CA LEU A 269 15.32 5.29 2.26
C LEU A 269 14.13 6.22 2.54
N ILE A 270 14.36 7.40 3.14
CA ILE A 270 13.29 8.40 3.36
C ILE A 270 12.67 8.84 2.04
N LYS A 271 13.50 9.20 1.06
CA LYS A 271 13.04 9.64 -0.27
C LYS A 271 12.24 8.54 -0.96
N LEU A 272 12.75 7.30 -0.92
CA LEU A 272 12.10 6.14 -1.53
C LEU A 272 10.76 5.82 -0.87
N THR A 273 10.69 5.81 0.46
CA THR A 273 9.43 5.61 1.19
C THR A 273 8.44 6.73 0.88
N MET A 274 8.89 7.98 0.73
CA MET A 274 8.00 9.07 0.32
C MET A 274 7.40 8.85 -1.07
N VAL A 275 8.22 8.46 -2.05
CA VAL A 275 7.73 8.14 -3.40
C VAL A 275 6.74 6.97 -3.36
N ASN A 276 7.03 5.94 -2.55
CA ASN A 276 6.09 4.85 -2.32
C ASN A 276 4.76 5.33 -1.71
N ILE A 277 4.78 6.27 -0.76
CA ILE A 277 3.55 6.86 -0.20
C ILE A 277 2.77 7.62 -1.26
N MET A 278 3.43 8.43 -2.10
CA MET A 278 2.77 9.18 -3.18
C MET A 278 2.05 8.26 -4.18
N ASP A 279 2.69 7.15 -4.57
CA ASP A 279 2.09 6.16 -5.47
C ASP A 279 0.89 5.47 -4.80
N ASN A 280 1.05 5.01 -3.56
CA ASN A 280 -0.02 4.34 -2.83
C ASN A 280 -1.16 5.29 -2.44
N TYR A 281 -0.96 6.61 -2.36
CA TYR A 281 -2.01 7.61 -2.19
C TYR A 281 -2.79 7.91 -3.49
N GLY A 282 -2.38 7.31 -4.62
CA GLY A 282 -3.02 7.55 -5.91
C GLY A 282 -2.72 8.92 -6.48
N LEU A 283 -1.54 9.48 -6.17
CA LEU A 283 -1.11 10.81 -6.62
C LEU A 283 -0.22 10.77 -7.87
N GLY A 284 -0.09 9.61 -8.52
CA GLY A 284 0.75 9.44 -9.71
C GLY A 284 0.41 10.39 -10.86
N GLU A 285 -0.83 10.84 -11.00
CA GLU A 285 -1.22 11.82 -12.04
C GLU A 285 -0.67 13.23 -11.79
N TYR A 286 -0.24 13.54 -10.57
CA TYR A 286 0.32 14.83 -10.18
C TYR A 286 1.85 14.79 -10.12
N PHE A 287 2.44 13.67 -9.70
CA PHE A 287 3.88 13.54 -9.43
C PHE A 287 4.62 12.56 -10.36
N GLY A 288 3.98 12.06 -11.41
CA GLY A 288 4.54 10.99 -12.24
C GLY A 288 5.92 11.29 -12.82
N GLU A 289 6.17 12.52 -13.27
CA GLU A 289 7.47 12.92 -13.82
C GLU A 289 8.58 12.94 -12.77
N GLU A 290 8.27 13.42 -11.56
CA GLU A 290 9.21 13.46 -10.45
C GLU A 290 9.56 12.04 -9.98
N ILE A 291 8.55 11.16 -9.90
CA ILE A 291 8.71 9.75 -9.55
C ILE A 291 9.59 9.03 -10.58
N ASP A 292 9.29 9.17 -11.87
CA ASP A 292 10.05 8.52 -12.94
C ASP A 292 11.52 8.99 -12.95
N ARG A 293 11.76 10.29 -12.75
CA ARG A 293 13.12 10.85 -12.67
C ARG A 293 13.89 10.35 -11.45
N PHE A 294 13.24 10.26 -10.29
CA PHE A 294 13.85 9.72 -9.07
C PHE A 294 14.21 8.24 -9.22
N LEU A 295 13.31 7.42 -9.77
CA LEU A 295 13.58 6.00 -10.03
C LEU A 295 14.70 5.79 -11.04
N LEU A 296 14.78 6.64 -12.08
CA LEU A 296 15.88 6.61 -13.02
C LEU A 296 17.22 6.92 -12.36
N GLN A 297 17.24 7.83 -11.39
CA GLN A 297 18.45 8.15 -10.62
C GLN A 297 18.90 6.94 -9.79
N ILE A 298 17.99 6.32 -9.04
CA ILE A 298 18.28 5.11 -8.24
C ILE A 298 18.82 3.99 -9.14
N TYR A 299 18.17 3.77 -10.29
CA TYR A 299 18.60 2.73 -11.22
C TYR A 299 20.01 2.98 -11.77
N LYS A 300 20.40 4.24 -11.98
CA LYS A 300 21.73 4.61 -12.46
C LYS A 300 22.79 4.55 -11.37
N SER A 301 22.43 4.85 -10.12
CA SER A 301 23.31 4.73 -8.95
C SER A 301 23.47 3.27 -8.54
N HIS A 302 24.10 2.45 -9.39
CA HIS A 302 24.49 1.09 -9.05
C HIS A 302 25.83 1.10 -8.30
N GLU A 303 25.86 1.66 -7.09
CA GLU A 303 26.96 1.38 -6.18
C GLU A 303 26.68 0.07 -5.45
N LYS A 304 27.57 -0.91 -5.64
CA LYS A 304 27.58 -2.12 -4.82
C LYS A 304 28.13 -1.73 -3.45
N GLU A 305 27.25 -1.29 -2.56
CA GLU A 305 27.61 -1.19 -1.14
C GLU A 305 28.05 -2.58 -0.65
N ASP A 306 29.21 -2.63 0.03
CA ASP A 306 29.75 -3.85 0.60
C ASP A 306 28.96 -4.19 1.87
N VAL A 307 27.81 -4.84 1.69
CA VAL A 307 26.86 -5.20 2.74
C VAL A 307 27.51 -6.08 3.82
N GLU A 308 28.50 -6.90 3.46
CA GLU A 308 29.13 -7.84 4.39
C GLU A 308 29.83 -7.16 5.57
N LYS A 309 30.40 -5.96 5.36
CA LYS A 309 31.12 -5.20 6.39
C LYS A 309 30.24 -4.28 7.22
N MET A 310 28.95 -4.19 6.92
CA MET A 310 28.04 -3.29 7.63
C MET A 310 27.65 -3.85 9.00
N PRO A 311 27.44 -2.98 10.00
CA PRO A 311 26.77 -3.37 11.24
C PRO A 311 25.38 -3.95 10.95
N ILE A 312 24.92 -4.88 11.78
CA ILE A 312 23.64 -5.58 11.62
C ILE A 312 22.46 -4.60 11.44
N CYS A 313 22.39 -3.52 12.23
CA CYS A 313 21.31 -2.53 12.10
C CYS A 313 21.33 -1.82 10.73
N SER A 314 22.50 -1.50 10.20
CA SER A 314 22.66 -0.93 8.87
C SER A 314 22.28 -1.94 7.77
N LYS A 315 22.60 -3.22 7.96
CA LYS A 315 22.15 -4.30 7.05
C LYS A 315 20.62 -4.41 7.01
N VAL A 316 19.92 -4.23 8.15
CA VAL A 316 18.45 -4.24 8.21
C VAL A 316 17.84 -3.05 7.47
N ASP A 317 18.37 -1.83 7.68
CA ASP A 317 17.94 -0.64 6.94
C ASP A 317 18.21 -0.81 5.44
N GLN A 318 19.34 -1.42 5.08
CA GLN A 318 19.68 -1.73 3.70
C GLN A 318 18.75 -2.78 3.08
N LEU A 319 18.34 -3.81 3.84
CA LEU A 319 17.35 -4.78 3.39
C LEU A 319 15.99 -4.10 3.12
N HIS A 320 15.58 -3.19 4.00
CA HIS A 320 14.36 -2.41 3.80
C HIS A 320 14.43 -1.59 2.51
N LYS A 321 15.55 -0.86 2.32
CA LYS A 321 15.83 -0.06 1.12
C LYS A 321 15.79 -0.91 -0.14
N ALA A 322 16.63 -1.95 -0.20
CA ALA A 322 16.76 -2.81 -1.38
C ALA A 322 15.45 -3.50 -1.76
N SER A 323 14.61 -3.88 -0.79
CA SER A 323 13.29 -4.48 -1.05
C SER A 323 12.33 -3.48 -1.70
N LEU A 324 12.29 -2.24 -1.19
CA LEU A 324 11.48 -1.17 -1.78
C LEU A 324 11.99 -0.77 -3.17
N GLU A 325 13.29 -0.62 -3.34
CA GLU A 325 13.93 -0.28 -4.62
C GLU A 325 13.59 -1.35 -5.66
N PHE A 326 13.81 -2.62 -5.32
CA PHE A 326 13.48 -3.74 -6.20
C PHE A 326 12.02 -3.69 -6.65
N ARG A 327 11.08 -3.55 -5.70
CA ARG A 327 9.65 -3.52 -6.01
C ARG A 327 9.31 -2.36 -6.94
N MET A 328 9.75 -1.16 -6.59
CA MET A 328 9.42 0.05 -7.32
C MET A 328 10.07 0.10 -8.71
N LEU A 329 11.34 -0.25 -8.82
CA LEU A 329 12.03 -0.33 -10.10
C LEU A 329 11.38 -1.37 -11.02
N ARG A 330 11.08 -2.56 -10.49
CA ARG A 330 10.42 -3.61 -11.28
C ARG A 330 9.00 -3.22 -11.72
N MET A 331 8.20 -2.60 -10.86
CA MET A 331 6.89 -2.06 -11.23
C MET A 331 6.96 -0.98 -12.33
N ASN A 332 8.10 -0.31 -12.47
CA ASN A 332 8.31 0.75 -13.45
C ASN A 332 9.08 0.30 -14.71
N GLY A 333 9.27 -1.00 -14.91
CA GLY A 333 9.83 -1.54 -16.16
C GLY A 333 11.33 -1.81 -16.14
N TYR A 334 12.02 -1.53 -15.04
CA TYR A 334 13.47 -1.70 -14.93
C TYR A 334 13.84 -3.17 -14.68
N ASP A 335 14.91 -3.64 -15.33
CA ASP A 335 15.40 -5.02 -15.13
C ASP A 335 16.30 -5.06 -13.89
N VAL A 336 15.72 -5.55 -12.78
CA VAL A 336 16.38 -5.74 -11.49
C VAL A 336 16.36 -7.23 -11.11
N MET A 337 17.42 -7.71 -10.45
CA MET A 337 17.59 -9.12 -10.09
C MET A 337 17.21 -9.37 -8.62
N PRO A 338 16.58 -10.51 -8.28
CA PRO A 338 16.21 -10.85 -6.89
C PRO A 338 17.36 -10.74 -5.89
N ARG A 339 18.56 -11.18 -6.27
CA ARG A 339 19.80 -11.07 -5.49
C ARG A 339 20.10 -9.67 -4.91
N SER A 340 19.52 -8.61 -5.48
CA SER A 340 19.67 -7.23 -4.97
C SER A 340 19.21 -7.07 -3.52
N PHE A 341 18.21 -7.84 -3.09
CA PHE A 341 17.74 -7.83 -1.71
C PHE A 341 17.68 -9.22 -1.08
N CYS A 342 17.56 -10.32 -1.86
CA CYS A 342 17.50 -11.70 -1.33
C CYS A 342 18.80 -12.21 -0.66
N TRP A 343 19.88 -11.41 -0.65
CA TRP A 343 21.15 -11.77 0.00
C TRP A 343 20.98 -12.15 1.48
N PHE A 344 19.98 -11.60 2.17
CA PHE A 344 19.73 -11.88 3.60
C PHE A 344 19.39 -13.36 3.87
N LEU A 345 18.90 -14.10 2.87
CA LEU A 345 18.58 -15.53 3.03
C LEU A 345 19.83 -16.37 3.36
N ASN A 346 20.99 -15.91 2.90
CA ASN A 346 22.29 -16.54 3.10
C ASN A 346 23.06 -15.97 4.32
N ASP A 347 22.50 -15.00 5.04
CA ASP A 347 23.10 -14.39 6.24
C ASP A 347 22.34 -14.87 7.49
N GLU A 348 22.89 -15.90 8.16
CA GLU A 348 22.28 -16.53 9.35
C GLU A 348 22.11 -15.53 10.50
N GLU A 349 23.08 -14.64 10.70
CA GLU A 349 23.04 -13.62 11.75
C GLU A 349 21.88 -12.64 11.51
N ILE A 350 21.68 -12.20 10.27
CA ILE A 350 20.55 -11.32 9.92
C ILE A 350 19.21 -12.04 10.05
N ARG A 351 19.12 -13.31 9.67
CA ARG A 351 17.88 -14.09 9.80
C ARG A 351 17.49 -14.25 11.27
N ASP A 352 18.42 -14.66 12.12
CA ASP A 352 18.20 -14.80 13.56
C ASP A 352 17.79 -13.46 14.19
N HIS A 353 18.41 -12.38 13.72
CA HIS A 353 18.06 -11.02 14.12
C HIS A 353 16.59 -10.69 13.79
N LEU A 354 16.19 -10.86 12.54
CA LEU A 354 14.82 -10.64 12.06
C LEU A 354 13.80 -11.51 12.80
N GLU A 355 14.10 -12.80 13.01
CA GLU A 355 13.22 -13.74 13.72
C GLU A 355 12.99 -13.30 15.17
N THR A 356 14.06 -12.93 15.87
CA THR A 356 14.00 -12.58 17.30
C THR A 356 13.30 -11.23 17.53
N ASN A 357 13.34 -10.31 16.55
CA ASN A 357 12.94 -8.92 16.72
C ASN A 357 11.82 -8.50 15.79
N ILE A 358 11.02 -9.47 15.34
CA ILE A 358 9.91 -9.22 14.41
C ILE A 358 8.90 -8.19 14.93
N GLY A 359 8.69 -8.10 16.25
CA GLY A 359 7.83 -7.06 16.84
C GLY A 359 8.32 -5.64 16.54
N CYS A 360 9.63 -5.47 16.33
CA CYS A 360 10.22 -4.20 15.96
C CYS A 360 10.64 -4.09 14.48
N LEU A 361 10.60 -5.18 13.71
CA LEU A 361 11.12 -5.24 12.34
C LEU A 361 10.07 -5.73 11.33
N PHE A 362 8.79 -5.75 11.73
CA PHE A 362 7.70 -6.20 10.87
C PHE A 362 7.61 -5.40 9.56
N PHE A 363 7.90 -4.09 9.56
CA PHE A 363 7.84 -3.24 8.37
C PHE A 363 8.89 -3.64 7.33
N VAL A 364 10.07 -4.10 7.77
CA VAL A 364 11.10 -4.64 6.88
C VAL A 364 10.61 -5.93 6.22
N MET A 365 10.03 -6.84 7.01
CA MET A 365 9.47 -8.09 6.48
C MET A 365 8.25 -7.85 5.59
N LEU A 366 7.48 -6.80 5.86
CA LEU A 366 6.38 -6.40 4.99
C LEU A 366 6.88 -5.88 3.65
N SER A 367 7.97 -5.09 3.64
CA SER A 367 8.62 -4.62 2.41
C SER A 367 9.21 -5.79 1.61
N VAL A 368 9.87 -6.76 2.26
CA VAL A 368 10.33 -8.01 1.62
C VAL A 368 9.14 -8.77 1.03
N TYR A 369 8.08 -9.01 1.81
CA TYR A 369 6.90 -9.74 1.37
C TYR A 369 6.27 -9.12 0.13
N ARG A 370 6.09 -7.79 0.15
CA ARG A 370 5.59 -7.02 -1.00
C ARG A 370 6.51 -7.12 -2.21
N ALA A 371 7.83 -7.08 -2.03
CA ALA A 371 8.76 -7.25 -3.15
C ALA A 371 8.56 -8.61 -3.87
N THR A 372 8.24 -9.66 -3.12
CA THR A 372 8.01 -11.00 -3.68
C THR A 372 6.71 -11.17 -4.47
N ASP A 373 5.78 -10.19 -4.45
CA ASP A 373 4.58 -10.23 -5.31
C ASP A 373 4.91 -10.14 -6.81
N LEU A 374 6.12 -9.69 -7.15
CA LEU A 374 6.57 -9.44 -8.53
C LEU A 374 7.47 -10.56 -9.07
N ILE A 375 7.24 -11.79 -8.62
CA ILE A 375 8.01 -12.97 -8.99
C ILE A 375 7.81 -13.37 -10.46
N PHE A 376 8.91 -13.68 -11.14
CA PHE A 376 8.93 -14.24 -12.50
C PHE A 376 9.23 -15.75 -12.49
N PRO A 377 8.99 -16.48 -13.61
CA PRO A 377 9.32 -17.90 -13.68
C PRO A 377 10.81 -18.16 -13.42
N GLY A 378 11.11 -19.13 -12.55
CA GLY A 378 12.48 -19.54 -12.21
C GLY A 378 13.19 -18.70 -11.13
N GLU A 379 12.55 -17.68 -10.56
CA GLU A 379 13.13 -16.87 -9.48
C GLU A 379 12.91 -17.51 -8.08
N CYS A 380 13.55 -18.65 -7.82
CA CYS A 380 13.37 -19.42 -6.58
C CYS A 380 13.71 -18.63 -5.30
N GLU A 381 14.68 -17.71 -5.36
CA GLU A 381 15.06 -16.84 -4.22
C GLU A 381 13.90 -15.97 -3.73
N LEU A 382 12.99 -15.56 -4.63
CA LEU A 382 11.79 -14.81 -4.25
C LEU A 382 10.74 -15.70 -3.59
N GLU A 383 10.66 -16.99 -3.95
CA GLU A 383 9.76 -17.95 -3.31
C GLU A 383 10.20 -18.19 -1.86
N GLU A 384 11.51 -18.41 -1.65
CA GLU A 384 12.09 -18.58 -0.32
C GLU A 384 11.93 -17.31 0.53
N ALA A 385 12.20 -16.12 -0.04
CA ALA A 385 11.97 -14.85 0.64
C ALA A 385 10.50 -14.63 1.01
N ARG A 386 9.55 -15.09 0.16
CA ARG A 386 8.11 -14.99 0.41
C ARG A 386 7.68 -15.90 1.56
N GLU A 387 8.19 -17.13 1.60
CA GLU A 387 7.93 -18.07 2.69
C GLU A 387 8.48 -17.56 4.03
N PHE A 388 9.74 -17.10 4.02
CA PHE A 388 10.40 -16.57 5.21
C PHE A 388 9.67 -15.34 5.77
N SER A 389 9.40 -14.35 4.92
CA SER A 389 8.70 -13.12 5.33
C SER A 389 7.27 -13.39 5.79
N ARG A 390 6.51 -14.26 5.11
CA ARG A 390 5.17 -14.66 5.54
C ARG A 390 5.19 -15.31 6.93
N LYS A 391 6.09 -16.27 7.15
CA LYS A 391 6.23 -16.95 8.46
C LYS A 391 6.46 -15.96 9.60
N LEU A 392 7.29 -14.94 9.38
CA LEU A 392 7.54 -13.92 10.40
C LEU A 392 6.37 -12.95 10.57
N LEU A 393 5.74 -12.52 9.47
CA LEU A 393 4.57 -11.64 9.57
C LEU A 393 3.38 -12.33 10.25
N ASP A 394 3.17 -13.64 10.03
CA ASP A 394 2.15 -14.42 10.75
C ASP A 394 2.47 -14.49 12.25
N LYS A 395 3.74 -14.66 12.64
CA LYS A 395 4.15 -14.55 14.07
C LYS A 395 3.88 -13.14 14.63
N SER A 396 4.08 -12.09 13.83
CA SER A 396 3.91 -10.69 14.26
C SER A 396 2.46 -10.33 14.61
N GLN A 397 1.47 -11.00 14.02
CA GLN A 397 0.05 -10.78 14.32
C GLN A 397 -0.34 -11.15 15.75
N PHE A 398 0.51 -11.92 16.44
CA PHE A 398 0.33 -12.30 17.85
C PHE A 398 1.11 -11.40 18.81
N ILE A 399 1.83 -10.41 18.29
CA ILE A 399 2.52 -9.37 19.06
C ILE A 399 1.52 -8.23 19.29
N ASP A 400 1.63 -7.57 20.44
CA ASP A 400 0.71 -6.53 20.91
C ASP A 400 0.24 -5.59 19.77
N GLU A 401 -1.08 -5.53 19.57
CA GLU A 401 -1.74 -4.70 18.55
C GLU A 401 -1.40 -3.20 18.73
N GLN A 402 -0.87 -2.80 19.89
CA GLN A 402 -0.39 -1.44 20.16
C GLN A 402 0.94 -1.11 19.47
N ILE A 403 1.72 -2.10 19.02
CA ILE A 403 3.06 -1.92 18.43
C ILE A 403 3.05 -2.22 16.93
N VAL A 404 2.18 -3.15 16.50
CA VAL A 404 2.12 -3.66 15.13
C VAL A 404 0.76 -3.35 14.51
N PRO A 405 0.68 -2.68 13.35
CA PRO A 405 -0.58 -2.45 12.64
C PRO A 405 -1.11 -3.76 12.03
N THR A 406 -1.77 -4.56 12.86
CA THR A 406 -2.20 -5.92 12.52
C THR A 406 -3.20 -5.96 11.37
N PHE A 407 -4.04 -4.92 11.21
CA PHE A 407 -4.99 -4.83 10.12
C PHE A 407 -4.31 -4.88 8.75
N HIS A 408 -3.30 -4.04 8.55
CA HIS A 408 -2.63 -3.89 7.27
C HIS A 408 -1.80 -5.13 6.92
N ILE A 409 -1.09 -5.71 7.89
CA ILE A 409 -0.38 -6.99 7.71
C ILE A 409 -1.36 -8.10 7.35
N LYS A 410 -2.49 -8.18 8.05
CA LYS A 410 -3.51 -9.19 7.77
C LYS A 410 -4.10 -9.01 6.37
N HIS A 411 -4.39 -7.77 5.96
CA HIS A 411 -4.87 -7.47 4.61
C HIS A 411 -3.85 -7.94 3.56
N GLU A 412 -2.57 -7.59 3.76
CA GLU A 412 -1.48 -7.94 2.85
C GLU A 412 -1.32 -9.46 2.66
N ILE A 413 -1.42 -10.22 3.74
CA ILE A 413 -1.24 -11.68 3.72
C ILE A 413 -2.48 -12.43 3.21
N SER A 414 -3.68 -11.93 3.55
CA SER A 414 -4.94 -12.62 3.28
C SER A 414 -5.51 -12.36 1.88
N THR A 415 -5.16 -11.21 1.29
CA THR A 415 -5.60 -10.77 -0.03
C THR A 415 -4.38 -10.62 -0.93
N PRO A 416 -4.12 -11.55 -1.88
CA PRO A 416 -2.96 -11.45 -2.78
C PRO A 416 -2.94 -10.13 -3.57
N TRP A 417 -1.76 -9.60 -3.87
CA TRP A 417 -1.65 -8.32 -4.59
C TRP A 417 -2.35 -8.31 -5.96
N MET A 418 -2.38 -9.44 -6.66
CA MET A 418 -3.10 -9.59 -7.94
C MET A 418 -4.63 -9.53 -7.79
N THR A 419 -5.20 -9.68 -6.60
CA THR A 419 -6.65 -9.59 -6.39
C THR A 419 -7.10 -8.22 -5.86
N ARG A 420 -6.17 -7.26 -5.72
CA ARG A 420 -6.44 -5.93 -5.15
C ARG A 420 -6.62 -4.87 -6.23
N LEU A 421 -7.68 -4.08 -6.12
CA LEU A 421 -7.97 -2.98 -7.03
C LEU A 421 -7.36 -1.68 -6.50
N LYS A 422 -6.64 -0.96 -7.37
CA LYS A 422 -5.82 0.21 -7.00
C LYS A 422 -6.59 1.27 -6.22
N HIS A 423 -7.81 1.59 -6.63
CA HIS A 423 -8.61 2.63 -5.95
C HIS A 423 -8.94 2.26 -4.49
N LEU A 424 -9.17 0.97 -4.19
CA LEU A 424 -9.39 0.51 -2.83
C LEU A 424 -8.10 0.47 -2.01
N ASP A 425 -6.98 0.11 -2.63
CA ASP A 425 -5.66 0.23 -2.00
C ASP A 425 -5.37 1.70 -1.64
N HIS A 426 -5.65 2.65 -2.55
CA HIS A 426 -5.50 4.09 -2.27
C HIS A 426 -6.32 4.53 -1.06
N ARG A 427 -7.58 4.09 -0.98
CA ARG A 427 -8.42 4.36 0.18
C ARG A 427 -7.78 3.82 1.47
N MET A 428 -7.33 2.57 1.46
CA MET A 428 -6.72 1.93 2.63
C MET A 428 -5.51 2.73 3.13
N TRP A 429 -4.62 3.15 2.23
CA TRP A 429 -3.44 3.94 2.59
C TRP A 429 -3.77 5.36 3.07
N ILE A 430 -4.86 5.97 2.56
CA ILE A 430 -5.31 7.28 3.05
C ILE A 430 -5.95 7.16 4.45
N GLU A 431 -6.69 6.07 4.71
CA GLU A 431 -7.38 5.84 5.99
C GLU A 431 -6.43 5.33 7.09
N ASP A 432 -5.38 4.59 6.74
CA ASP A 432 -4.43 3.99 7.67
C ASP A 432 -3.11 4.79 7.76
N LYS A 433 -2.89 5.43 8.91
CA LYS A 433 -1.70 6.26 9.17
C LYS A 433 -0.47 5.44 9.54
N ASP A 434 -0.67 4.22 10.02
CA ASP A 434 0.42 3.31 10.39
C ASP A 434 0.99 2.58 9.16
N SER A 435 0.29 2.66 8.02
CA SER A 435 0.81 2.23 6.70
C SER A 435 2.12 2.94 6.30
N ASN A 436 2.43 4.09 6.91
CA ASN A 436 3.63 4.88 6.64
C ASN A 436 4.80 4.60 7.60
N ALA A 437 4.72 3.54 8.41
CA ALA A 437 5.78 3.16 9.33
C ALA A 437 7.11 2.90 8.60
N PHE A 438 8.13 3.63 9.00
CA PHE A 438 9.46 3.64 8.37
C PHE A 438 10.52 2.97 9.24
N SER A 439 10.47 3.25 10.54
CA SER A 439 11.37 2.70 11.54
C SER A 439 10.70 2.70 12.91
N ILE A 440 11.37 2.19 13.93
CA ILE A 440 10.92 2.25 15.32
C ILE A 440 11.87 3.11 16.13
N GLY A 441 11.30 4.13 16.75
CA GLY A 441 11.95 5.01 17.72
C GLY A 441 11.94 4.40 19.12
N LYS A 442 12.28 5.20 20.14
CA LYS A 442 12.27 4.72 21.54
C LYS A 442 10.88 4.43 22.07
N ALA A 443 9.90 5.24 21.65
CA ALA A 443 8.55 5.24 22.20
C ALA A 443 7.52 4.71 21.20
N SER A 444 7.72 5.00 19.91
CA SER A 444 6.70 4.78 18.87
C SER A 444 7.30 4.57 17.49
N LEU A 445 6.44 4.23 16.53
CA LEU A 445 6.78 4.12 15.13
C LEU A 445 7.18 5.49 14.57
N ILE A 446 8.36 5.55 13.95
CA ILE A 446 8.77 6.66 13.12
C ILE A 446 8.06 6.47 11.79
N SER A 447 7.15 7.38 11.46
CA SER A 447 6.41 7.37 10.21
C SER A 447 6.82 8.58 9.38
N ILE A 448 6.85 8.38 8.07
CA ILE A 448 6.94 9.48 7.12
C ILE A 448 5.54 10.08 6.98
N TYR A 449 5.43 11.39 7.12
CA TYR A 449 4.15 12.06 7.11
C TYR A 449 4.22 13.43 6.44
N SER A 450 3.12 13.78 5.74
CA SER A 450 2.94 15.10 5.14
C SER A 450 1.45 15.42 5.11
N ASP A 451 1.04 16.40 5.93
CA ASP A 451 -0.34 16.91 5.96
C ASP A 451 -0.82 17.33 4.58
N LYS A 452 0.05 17.98 3.80
CA LYS A 452 -0.29 18.46 2.45
C LYS A 452 -0.54 17.30 1.49
N LEU A 453 0.29 16.25 1.52
CA LEU A 453 0.10 15.06 0.68
C LEU A 453 -1.16 14.29 1.07
N THR A 454 -1.39 14.07 2.36
CA THR A 454 -2.61 13.42 2.84
C THR A 454 -3.86 14.23 2.47
N HIS A 455 -3.80 15.56 2.56
CA HIS A 455 -4.88 16.44 2.14
C HIS A 455 -5.14 16.33 0.63
N LEU A 456 -4.09 16.41 -0.20
CA LEU A 456 -4.21 16.25 -1.64
C LEU A 456 -4.81 14.88 -2.01
N ALA A 457 -4.36 13.80 -1.35
CA ALA A 457 -4.86 12.44 -1.58
C ALA A 457 -6.35 12.30 -1.23
N LEU A 458 -6.76 12.82 -0.07
CA LEU A 458 -8.17 12.85 0.34
C LEU A 458 -9.04 13.56 -0.71
N ARG A 459 -8.63 14.77 -1.12
CA ARG A 459 -9.40 15.58 -2.08
C ARG A 459 -9.41 14.95 -3.47
N ASN A 460 -8.31 14.33 -3.90
CA ASN A 460 -8.25 13.58 -5.15
C ASN A 460 -9.23 12.40 -5.14
N PHE A 461 -9.28 11.65 -4.05
CA PHE A 461 -10.19 10.52 -3.92
C PHE A 461 -11.66 10.95 -3.92
N GLU A 462 -12.01 12.04 -3.21
CA GLU A 462 -13.35 12.63 -3.24
C GLU A 462 -13.78 13.05 -4.65
N LEU A 463 -12.86 13.68 -5.41
CA LEU A 463 -13.09 14.04 -6.81
C LEU A 463 -13.36 12.80 -7.66
N ARG A 464 -12.52 11.76 -7.55
CA ARG A 464 -12.68 10.49 -8.27
C ARG A 464 -14.03 9.86 -7.96
N GLN A 465 -14.42 9.78 -6.68
CA GLN A 465 -15.73 9.28 -6.28
C GLN A 465 -16.90 10.07 -6.92
N ALA A 466 -16.81 11.40 -6.94
CA ALA A 466 -17.85 12.24 -7.54
C ALA A 466 -17.99 11.97 -9.05
N ILE A 467 -16.86 11.90 -9.77
CA ILE A 467 -16.83 11.56 -11.19
C ILE A 467 -17.39 10.15 -11.43
N TYR A 468 -16.97 9.18 -10.61
CA TYR A 468 -17.44 7.80 -10.77
C TYR A 468 -18.94 7.66 -10.59
N ARG A 469 -19.55 8.38 -9.64
CA ARG A 469 -21.01 8.40 -9.48
C ARG A 469 -21.72 8.99 -10.71
N HIS A 470 -21.19 10.09 -11.26
CA HIS A 470 -21.77 10.70 -12.45
C HIS A 470 -21.68 9.79 -13.68
N GLU A 471 -20.52 9.17 -13.90
CA GLU A 471 -20.32 8.20 -14.98
C GLU A 471 -21.21 6.95 -14.82
N MET A 472 -21.48 6.53 -13.58
CA MET A 472 -22.39 5.43 -13.27
C MET A 472 -23.83 5.78 -13.66
N GLU A 473 -24.29 7.01 -13.41
CA GLU A 473 -25.61 7.49 -13.86
C GLU A 473 -25.73 7.46 -15.39
N ASP A 474 -24.71 7.93 -16.10
CA ASP A 474 -24.65 7.86 -17.57
C ASP A 474 -24.73 6.41 -18.07
N LEU A 475 -24.05 5.49 -17.39
CA LEU A 475 -24.05 4.08 -17.75
C LEU A 475 -25.41 3.42 -17.52
N MET A 476 -26.05 3.69 -16.38
CA MET A 476 -27.42 3.23 -16.10
C MET A 476 -28.42 3.74 -17.17
N MET A 477 -28.27 4.98 -17.60
CA MET A 477 -29.09 5.54 -18.67
C MET A 477 -28.83 4.88 -20.02
N TRP A 478 -27.60 4.48 -20.32
CA TRP A 478 -27.28 3.72 -21.52
C TRP A 478 -27.91 2.33 -21.50
N VAL A 479 -27.77 1.58 -20.40
CA VAL A 479 -28.38 0.24 -20.24
C VAL A 479 -29.89 0.29 -20.49
N LYS A 480 -30.56 1.27 -19.88
CA LYS A 480 -32.00 1.51 -20.06
C LYS A 480 -32.39 1.85 -21.49
N LYS A 481 -31.63 2.70 -22.18
CA LYS A 481 -31.91 3.07 -23.58
C LYS A 481 -31.69 1.92 -24.54
N SER A 482 -30.70 1.08 -24.25
CA SER A 482 -30.40 -0.10 -25.05
C SER A 482 -31.43 -1.22 -24.86
N GLY A 483 -32.26 -1.17 -23.81
CA GLY A 483 -33.23 -2.21 -23.46
C GLY A 483 -32.61 -3.45 -22.82
N LEU A 484 -31.34 -3.37 -22.41
CA LEU A 484 -30.61 -4.50 -21.79
C LEU A 484 -31.18 -4.87 -20.41
N ASN A 485 -31.73 -3.88 -19.69
CA ASN A 485 -32.43 -4.09 -18.41
C ASN A 485 -33.80 -4.78 -18.58
N ASP A 486 -34.39 -4.74 -19.77
CA ASP A 486 -35.72 -5.30 -20.04
C ASP A 486 -35.66 -6.80 -20.45
N ILE A 487 -34.45 -7.36 -20.55
CA ILE A 487 -34.19 -8.74 -21.00
C ILE A 487 -34.65 -9.79 -19.97
N GLY A 488 -34.71 -9.44 -18.68
CA GLY A 488 -35.36 -10.25 -17.64
C GLY A 488 -34.65 -11.54 -17.20
N PHE A 489 -33.77 -12.12 -18.03
CA PHE A 489 -33.01 -13.34 -17.71
C PHE A 489 -31.50 -13.11 -17.51
N GLY A 490 -30.93 -12.08 -18.13
CA GLY A 490 -29.50 -11.80 -18.06
C GLY A 490 -29.14 -11.06 -16.77
N ARG A 491 -27.98 -11.38 -16.20
CA ARG A 491 -27.47 -10.66 -15.03
C ARG A 491 -27.02 -9.26 -15.43
N GLU A 492 -27.85 -8.26 -15.14
CA GLU A 492 -27.51 -6.85 -15.35
C GLU A 492 -26.51 -6.36 -14.28
N LYS A 493 -25.26 -6.85 -14.36
CA LYS A 493 -24.17 -6.58 -13.41
C LYS A 493 -23.51 -5.20 -13.65
N THR A 494 -24.30 -4.19 -14.04
CA THR A 494 -23.82 -2.84 -14.43
C THR A 494 -22.95 -2.20 -13.35
N THR A 495 -23.40 -2.22 -12.09
CA THR A 495 -22.63 -1.68 -10.97
C THR A 495 -21.30 -2.40 -10.78
N TYR A 496 -21.26 -3.71 -11.03
CA TYR A 496 -20.08 -4.54 -10.83
C TYR A 496 -19.07 -4.29 -11.95
N CYS A 497 -19.52 -4.27 -13.20
CA CYS A 497 -18.68 -3.96 -14.36
C CYS A 497 -18.09 -2.56 -14.26
N TYR A 498 -18.89 -1.57 -13.85
CA TYR A 498 -18.40 -0.20 -13.68
C TYR A 498 -17.42 -0.08 -12.51
N PHE A 499 -17.74 -0.66 -11.35
CA PHE A 499 -16.82 -0.71 -10.20
C PHE A 499 -15.47 -1.33 -10.57
N ALA A 500 -15.48 -2.45 -11.31
CA ALA A 500 -14.26 -3.11 -11.77
C ALA A 500 -13.45 -2.22 -12.73
N ALA A 501 -14.10 -1.56 -13.68
CA ALA A 501 -13.44 -0.64 -14.61
C ALA A 501 -12.87 0.60 -13.90
N SER A 502 -13.64 1.21 -12.99
CA SER A 502 -13.25 2.44 -12.31
C SER A 502 -12.18 2.23 -11.25
N SER A 503 -12.20 1.08 -10.56
CA SER A 503 -11.32 0.84 -9.41
C SER A 503 -9.99 0.17 -9.77
N SER A 504 -9.88 -0.40 -10.97
CA SER A 504 -8.68 -1.15 -11.41
C SER A 504 -7.61 -0.29 -12.09
N THR A 505 -7.98 0.86 -12.67
CA THR A 505 -7.06 1.71 -13.45
C THR A 505 -6.50 2.86 -12.62
N SER A 506 -5.22 3.20 -12.84
CA SER A 506 -4.56 4.39 -12.25
C SER A 506 -4.38 5.53 -13.26
N LEU A 507 -5.15 5.50 -14.34
CA LEU A 507 -5.04 6.50 -15.40
C LEU A 507 -5.51 7.89 -14.91
N PRO A 508 -5.07 8.98 -15.56
CA PRO A 508 -5.54 10.32 -15.26
C PRO A 508 -7.07 10.41 -15.32
N ILE A 509 -7.67 10.97 -14.27
CA ILE A 509 -9.11 10.78 -14.02
C ILE A 509 -9.99 11.25 -15.18
N ILE A 510 -9.70 12.43 -15.75
CA ILE A 510 -10.46 13.03 -16.86
C ILE A 510 -10.20 12.30 -18.19
N ALA A 511 -8.94 12.01 -18.51
CA ALA A 511 -8.58 11.38 -19.78
C ALA A 511 -9.15 9.96 -19.90
N ALA A 512 -9.33 9.27 -18.76
CA ALA A 512 -9.78 7.88 -18.73
C ALA A 512 -11.30 7.67 -18.64
N THR A 513 -12.13 8.72 -18.70
CA THR A 513 -13.60 8.58 -18.67
C THR A 513 -14.13 7.67 -19.78
N ASN A 514 -13.69 7.88 -21.03
CA ASN A 514 -14.14 7.06 -22.16
C ASN A 514 -13.65 5.61 -22.05
N ILE A 515 -12.44 5.41 -21.50
CA ILE A 515 -11.87 4.09 -21.23
C ILE A 515 -12.72 3.33 -20.21
N ARG A 516 -13.02 3.93 -19.05
CA ARG A 516 -13.85 3.29 -18.00
C ARG A 516 -15.23 2.93 -18.51
N LYS A 517 -15.88 3.86 -19.25
CA LYS A 517 -17.20 3.62 -19.85
C LYS A 517 -17.15 2.49 -20.88
N LEU A 518 -16.14 2.46 -21.76
CA LEU A 518 -15.97 1.38 -22.74
C LEU A 518 -15.79 0.02 -22.06
N MET A 519 -14.88 -0.06 -21.07
CA MET A 519 -14.64 -1.30 -20.34
C MET A 519 -15.91 -1.81 -19.66
N ALA A 520 -16.64 -0.92 -18.97
CA ALA A 520 -17.88 -1.28 -18.28
C ALA A 520 -18.98 -1.73 -19.26
N LYS A 521 -19.22 -0.96 -20.34
CA LYS A 521 -20.21 -1.32 -21.37
C LYS A 521 -19.90 -2.66 -22.03
N SER A 522 -18.62 -2.91 -22.33
CA SER A 522 -18.17 -4.18 -22.92
C SER A 522 -18.44 -5.33 -21.95
N GLY A 523 -18.09 -5.18 -20.67
CA GLY A 523 -18.36 -6.20 -19.65
C GLY A 523 -19.85 -6.51 -19.45
N ILE A 524 -20.72 -5.48 -19.48
CA ILE A 524 -22.17 -5.65 -19.39
C ILE A 524 -22.68 -6.44 -20.60
N LEU A 525 -22.29 -6.03 -21.81
CA LEU A 525 -22.73 -6.66 -23.04
C LEU A 525 -22.26 -8.11 -23.14
N ILE A 526 -21.01 -8.38 -22.75
CA ILE A 526 -20.46 -9.75 -22.63
C ILE A 526 -21.34 -10.58 -21.71
N THR A 527 -21.62 -10.09 -20.50
CA THR A 527 -22.39 -10.84 -19.49
C THR A 527 -23.79 -11.18 -20.00
N VAL A 528 -24.49 -10.19 -20.58
CA VAL A 528 -25.84 -10.39 -21.11
C VAL A 528 -25.87 -11.33 -22.31
N ALA A 529 -24.88 -11.20 -23.22
CA ALA A 529 -24.79 -12.08 -24.38
C ALA A 529 -24.42 -13.50 -23.97
N ASP A 530 -23.46 -13.68 -23.07
CA ASP A 530 -23.04 -14.98 -22.53
C ASP A 530 -24.23 -15.70 -21.88
N ASP A 531 -24.96 -15.05 -20.96
CA ASP A 531 -26.17 -15.59 -20.32
C ASP A 531 -27.24 -15.98 -21.38
N PHE A 532 -27.38 -15.21 -22.47
CA PHE A 532 -28.29 -15.56 -23.57
C PHE A 532 -27.85 -16.82 -24.31
N PHE A 533 -26.55 -17.02 -24.57
CA PHE A 533 -26.03 -18.23 -25.20
C PHE A 533 -26.10 -19.45 -24.29
N ASP A 534 -26.01 -19.24 -22.98
CA ASP A 534 -25.84 -20.31 -22.00
C ASP A 534 -27.13 -20.82 -21.36
N GLU A 535 -28.15 -19.98 -21.19
CA GLU A 535 -29.33 -20.31 -20.39
C GLU A 535 -30.65 -20.18 -21.16
N GLU A 536 -30.77 -19.23 -22.11
CA GLU A 536 -32.11 -18.80 -22.59
C GLU A 536 -32.33 -18.89 -24.10
N GLY A 537 -31.32 -18.55 -24.90
CA GLY A 537 -31.47 -18.46 -26.35
C GLY A 537 -31.70 -19.82 -27.00
N SER A 538 -32.74 -19.91 -27.84
CA SER A 538 -32.91 -21.09 -28.67
C SER A 538 -31.78 -21.18 -29.70
N PHE A 539 -31.41 -22.40 -30.09
CA PHE A 539 -30.29 -22.60 -31.02
C PHE A 539 -30.44 -21.81 -32.34
N ASP A 540 -31.67 -21.67 -32.85
CA ASP A 540 -31.95 -20.91 -34.07
C ASP A 540 -31.75 -19.40 -33.86
N GLU A 541 -32.11 -18.88 -32.69
CA GLU A 541 -31.84 -17.49 -32.30
C GLU A 541 -30.36 -17.23 -32.11
N LEU A 542 -29.62 -18.14 -31.46
CA LEU A 542 -28.17 -18.03 -31.28
C LEU A 542 -27.46 -18.03 -32.63
N GLU A 543 -27.87 -18.91 -33.55
CA GLU A 543 -27.31 -18.96 -34.90
C GLU A 543 -27.65 -17.70 -35.71
N ALA A 544 -28.90 -17.21 -35.62
CA ALA A 544 -29.32 -15.98 -36.29
C ALA A 544 -28.53 -14.76 -35.78
N LEU A 545 -28.40 -14.61 -34.46
CA LEU A 545 -27.63 -13.53 -33.84
C LEU A 545 -26.15 -13.60 -34.24
N THR A 546 -25.55 -14.78 -34.18
CA THR A 546 -24.13 -14.96 -34.59
C THR A 546 -23.93 -14.57 -36.05
N LYS A 547 -24.81 -15.02 -36.97
CA LYS A 547 -24.74 -14.66 -38.39
C LYS A 547 -24.91 -13.15 -38.61
N ALA A 548 -25.83 -12.52 -37.88
CA ALA A 548 -26.03 -11.08 -37.90
C ALA A 548 -24.76 -10.33 -37.44
N VAL A 549 -24.11 -10.77 -36.36
CA VAL A 549 -22.84 -10.16 -35.88
C VAL A 549 -21.68 -10.41 -36.86
N ILE A 550 -21.62 -11.55 -37.54
CA ILE A 550 -20.56 -11.80 -38.55
C ILE A 550 -20.71 -10.90 -39.77
N ARG A 551 -21.95 -10.70 -40.25
CA ARG A 551 -22.25 -9.85 -41.41
C ARG A 551 -22.39 -8.37 -41.05
N TRP A 552 -22.59 -8.10 -39.77
CA TRP A 552 -23.01 -6.81 -39.23
C TRP A 552 -24.37 -6.32 -39.77
N GLU A 553 -25.33 -7.24 -39.93
CA GLU A 553 -26.68 -7.03 -40.49
C GLU A 553 -27.74 -7.53 -39.49
N GLY A 554 -28.45 -6.61 -38.81
CA GLY A 554 -29.32 -6.93 -37.68
C GLY A 554 -30.81 -6.70 -37.90
N GLU A 555 -31.22 -6.23 -39.07
CA GLU A 555 -32.60 -5.78 -39.37
C GLU A 555 -33.63 -6.89 -39.23
N GLU A 556 -33.23 -8.14 -39.47
CA GLU A 556 -34.10 -9.33 -39.42
C GLU A 556 -34.17 -9.95 -38.00
N LEU A 557 -33.35 -9.48 -37.05
CA LEU A 557 -33.34 -10.02 -35.69
C LEU A 557 -34.61 -9.62 -34.93
N LYS A 558 -35.09 -10.55 -34.10
CA LYS A 558 -36.26 -10.36 -33.23
C LYS A 558 -35.88 -10.66 -31.79
N GLY A 559 -36.76 -10.25 -30.87
CA GLY A 559 -36.62 -10.52 -29.44
C GLY A 559 -35.28 -10.03 -28.88
N TYR A 560 -34.69 -10.84 -28.02
CA TYR A 560 -33.47 -10.51 -27.28
C TYR A 560 -32.23 -10.35 -28.16
N GLY A 561 -32.12 -11.14 -29.24
CA GLY A 561 -31.00 -11.01 -30.18
C GLY A 561 -30.93 -9.62 -30.84
N ASN A 562 -32.07 -9.01 -31.14
CA ASN A 562 -32.12 -7.64 -31.66
C ASN A 562 -31.64 -6.60 -30.64
N ILE A 563 -31.99 -6.80 -29.36
CA ILE A 563 -31.58 -5.91 -28.26
C ILE A 563 -30.05 -5.97 -28.09
N ILE A 564 -29.50 -7.18 -28.03
CA ILE A 564 -28.05 -7.42 -27.91
C ILE A 564 -27.30 -6.82 -29.10
N PHE A 565 -27.76 -7.08 -30.33
CA PHE A 565 -27.11 -6.56 -31.54
C PHE A 565 -27.13 -5.03 -31.60
N LYS A 566 -28.24 -4.38 -31.26
CA LYS A 566 -28.32 -2.91 -31.25
C LYS A 566 -27.40 -2.27 -30.21
N ALA A 567 -27.33 -2.87 -29.01
CA ALA A 567 -26.40 -2.41 -27.98
C ALA A 567 -24.93 -2.57 -28.42
N LEU A 568 -24.62 -3.68 -29.09
CA LEU A 568 -23.31 -3.94 -29.69
C LEU A 568 -22.95 -2.94 -30.79
N ASP A 569 -23.87 -2.68 -31.71
CA ASP A 569 -23.65 -1.75 -32.81
C ASP A 569 -23.42 -0.32 -32.30
N ASP A 570 -24.21 0.14 -31.32
CA ASP A 570 -23.99 1.42 -30.63
C ASP A 570 -22.61 1.48 -29.97
N LEU A 571 -22.22 0.44 -29.24
CA LEU A 571 -20.92 0.38 -28.58
C LEU A 571 -19.76 0.47 -29.59
N VAL A 572 -19.81 -0.32 -30.66
CA VAL A 572 -18.79 -0.33 -31.71
C VAL A 572 -18.72 1.01 -32.42
N LYS A 573 -19.88 1.58 -32.80
CA LYS A 573 -19.97 2.88 -33.47
C LYS A 573 -19.38 3.99 -32.61
N VAL A 574 -19.81 4.11 -31.35
CA VAL A 574 -19.32 5.16 -30.44
C VAL A 574 -17.81 5.03 -30.20
N THR A 575 -17.32 3.79 -30.05
CA THR A 575 -15.89 3.54 -29.84
C THR A 575 -15.07 3.91 -31.07
N ALA A 576 -15.49 3.49 -32.25
CA ALA A 576 -14.83 3.83 -33.51
C ALA A 576 -14.84 5.34 -33.77
N GLU A 577 -15.97 6.01 -33.55
CA GLU A 577 -16.06 7.47 -33.67
C GLU A 577 -15.15 8.20 -32.68
N THR A 578 -15.02 7.68 -31.45
CA THR A 578 -14.13 8.26 -30.43
C THR A 578 -12.67 8.10 -30.83
N CYS A 579 -12.28 6.91 -31.32
CA CYS A 579 -10.94 6.65 -31.83
C CYS A 579 -10.63 7.54 -33.05
N LEU A 580 -11.56 7.64 -34.00
CA LEU A 580 -11.40 8.46 -35.20
C LEU A 580 -11.22 9.95 -34.86
N LYS A 581 -12.01 10.47 -33.90
CA LYS A 581 -11.89 11.87 -33.46
C LYS A 581 -10.62 12.14 -32.67
N GLY A 582 -10.18 11.19 -31.83
CA GLY A 582 -9.00 11.35 -30.98
C GLY A 582 -7.68 11.15 -31.74
N HIS A 583 -7.65 10.14 -32.61
CA HIS A 583 -6.41 9.59 -33.17
C HIS A 583 -6.38 9.59 -34.70
N GLY A 584 -7.49 9.85 -35.38
CA GLY A 584 -7.59 9.84 -36.84
C GLY A 584 -7.67 8.44 -37.46
N THR A 585 -7.78 7.39 -36.63
CA THR A 585 -7.80 5.99 -37.08
C THR A 585 -9.20 5.41 -36.97
N ASP A 586 -9.72 4.85 -38.07
CA ASP A 586 -10.99 4.12 -38.08
C ASP A 586 -10.75 2.64 -37.78
N ILE A 587 -11.15 2.22 -36.57
CA ILE A 587 -11.01 0.85 -36.08
C ILE A 587 -12.31 0.03 -36.21
N THR A 588 -13.33 0.54 -36.92
CA THR A 588 -14.67 -0.10 -36.99
C THR A 588 -14.57 -1.56 -37.36
N ASN A 589 -13.85 -1.89 -38.44
CA ASN A 589 -13.72 -3.28 -38.90
C ASN A 589 -12.97 -4.17 -37.90
N ASN A 590 -11.96 -3.65 -37.21
CA ASN A 590 -11.24 -4.38 -36.18
C ASN A 590 -12.17 -4.73 -35.01
N LEU A 591 -12.94 -3.76 -34.53
CA LEU A 591 -13.93 -3.98 -33.46
C LEU A 591 -14.97 -5.02 -33.88
N ARG A 592 -15.52 -4.90 -35.09
CA ARG A 592 -16.48 -5.86 -35.62
C ARG A 592 -15.92 -7.28 -35.63
N ASN A 593 -14.70 -7.45 -36.16
CA ASN A 593 -14.04 -8.76 -36.22
C ASN A 593 -13.82 -9.39 -34.83
N ILE A 594 -13.40 -8.59 -33.84
CA ILE A 594 -13.19 -9.02 -32.44
C ILE A 594 -14.50 -9.52 -31.82
N TRP A 595 -15.60 -8.81 -32.06
CA TRP A 595 -16.91 -9.27 -31.58
C TRP A 595 -17.41 -10.49 -32.35
N SER A 596 -17.25 -10.53 -33.68
CA SER A 596 -17.67 -11.67 -34.50
C SER A 596 -17.00 -12.98 -34.04
N GLU A 597 -15.70 -12.96 -33.75
CA GLU A 597 -15.02 -14.18 -33.27
C GLU A 597 -15.50 -14.64 -31.89
N THR A 598 -15.89 -13.72 -31.02
CA THR A 598 -16.43 -14.01 -29.70
C THR A 598 -17.80 -14.70 -29.83
N PHE A 599 -18.71 -14.13 -30.62
CA PHE A 599 -20.02 -14.76 -30.88
C PHE A 599 -19.88 -16.13 -31.57
N GLU A 600 -18.93 -16.28 -32.49
CA GLU A 600 -18.63 -17.60 -33.09
C GLU A 600 -18.14 -18.62 -32.06
N SER A 601 -17.36 -18.19 -31.07
CA SER A 601 -16.87 -19.06 -29.99
C SER A 601 -17.98 -19.50 -29.03
N TRP A 602 -18.90 -18.59 -28.65
CA TRP A 602 -20.09 -18.94 -27.86
C TRP A 602 -21.03 -19.88 -28.61
N LEU A 603 -21.26 -19.64 -29.90
CA LEU A 603 -22.06 -20.56 -30.72
C LEU A 603 -21.42 -21.95 -30.81
N ARG A 604 -20.08 -22.04 -30.79
CA ARG A 604 -19.38 -23.32 -30.76
C ARG A 604 -19.60 -24.06 -29.45
N GLU A 605 -19.54 -23.38 -28.32
CA GLU A 605 -19.83 -23.96 -26.99
C GLU A 605 -21.28 -24.43 -26.88
N ALA A 606 -22.24 -23.62 -27.33
CA ALA A 606 -23.65 -24.02 -27.42
C ALA A 606 -23.84 -25.26 -28.32
N LYS A 607 -23.12 -25.36 -29.43
CA LYS A 607 -23.10 -26.57 -30.30
C LYS A 607 -22.53 -27.78 -29.59
N TRP A 608 -21.45 -27.63 -28.81
CA TRP A 608 -20.85 -28.71 -28.05
C TRP A 608 -21.82 -29.23 -26.99
N SER A 609 -22.39 -28.32 -26.19
CA SER A 609 -23.39 -28.65 -25.17
C SER A 609 -24.60 -29.38 -25.77
N LYS A 610 -25.23 -28.81 -26.81
CA LYS A 610 -26.41 -29.40 -27.47
C LYS A 610 -26.14 -30.79 -28.06
N LYS A 611 -24.93 -31.06 -28.56
CA LYS A 611 -24.56 -32.36 -29.15
C LYS A 611 -23.97 -33.34 -28.15
N GLY A 612 -23.73 -32.93 -26.90
CA GLY A 612 -22.96 -33.71 -25.93
C GLY A 612 -21.52 -33.97 -26.39
N TYR A 613 -20.95 -33.10 -27.23
CA TYR A 613 -19.59 -33.24 -27.71
C TYR A 613 -18.61 -32.84 -26.61
N ILE A 614 -17.63 -33.70 -26.36
CA ILE A 614 -16.56 -33.45 -25.39
C ILE A 614 -15.29 -33.11 -26.18
N PRO A 615 -14.85 -31.84 -26.19
CA PRO A 615 -13.62 -31.43 -26.88
C PRO A 615 -12.38 -31.99 -26.17
N SER A 616 -11.24 -31.99 -26.87
CA SER A 616 -9.94 -32.17 -26.20
C SER A 616 -9.60 -30.94 -25.36
N MET A 617 -8.66 -31.05 -24.41
CA MET A 617 -8.21 -29.90 -23.61
C MET A 617 -7.66 -28.76 -24.50
N GLU A 618 -6.93 -29.11 -25.56
CA GLU A 618 -6.38 -28.14 -26.50
C GLU A 618 -7.48 -27.44 -27.32
N GLU A 619 -8.46 -28.20 -27.82
CA GLU A 619 -9.59 -27.66 -28.57
C GLU A 619 -10.47 -26.77 -27.69
N TYR A 620 -10.74 -27.21 -26.46
CA TYR A 620 -11.47 -26.46 -25.45
C TYR A 620 -10.78 -25.12 -25.18
N LEU A 621 -9.50 -25.12 -24.81
CA LEU A 621 -8.78 -23.89 -24.49
C LEU A 621 -8.70 -22.94 -25.68
N ARG A 622 -8.50 -23.45 -26.90
CA ARG A 622 -8.46 -22.62 -28.12
C ARG A 622 -9.76 -21.85 -28.34
N ASN A 623 -10.91 -22.42 -27.98
CA ASN A 623 -12.19 -21.73 -28.00
C ASN A 623 -12.39 -20.87 -26.74
N GLY A 624 -12.10 -21.44 -25.58
CA GLY A 624 -12.34 -20.87 -24.25
C GLY A 624 -11.65 -19.53 -24.03
N ILE A 625 -10.42 -19.37 -24.51
CA ILE A 625 -9.71 -18.08 -24.40
C ILE A 625 -10.40 -16.97 -25.21
N ILE A 626 -11.16 -17.31 -26.24
CA ILE A 626 -11.96 -16.37 -27.03
C ILE A 626 -13.31 -16.14 -26.35
N SER A 627 -13.99 -17.21 -25.90
CA SER A 627 -15.33 -17.12 -25.30
C SER A 627 -15.37 -16.40 -23.96
N ILE A 628 -14.28 -16.40 -23.18
CA ILE A 628 -14.17 -15.55 -21.98
C ILE A 628 -14.20 -14.04 -22.32
N ALA A 629 -14.03 -13.68 -23.58
CA ALA A 629 -14.22 -12.35 -24.15
C ALA A 629 -13.33 -11.23 -23.55
N THR A 630 -12.32 -11.54 -22.73
CA THR A 630 -11.42 -10.54 -22.13
C THR A 630 -10.71 -9.66 -23.18
N HIS A 631 -10.39 -10.23 -24.34
CA HIS A 631 -9.76 -9.51 -25.46
C HIS A 631 -10.68 -8.43 -26.07
N THR A 632 -12.00 -8.64 -26.03
CA THR A 632 -13.02 -7.67 -26.48
C THR A 632 -13.08 -6.42 -25.60
N ILE A 633 -12.56 -6.49 -24.38
CA ILE A 633 -12.44 -5.35 -23.45
C ILE A 633 -11.08 -4.68 -23.64
N VAL A 634 -10.00 -5.46 -23.58
CA VAL A 634 -8.65 -4.90 -23.50
C VAL A 634 -8.27 -4.21 -24.81
N LEU A 635 -8.44 -4.86 -25.97
CA LEU A 635 -7.92 -4.35 -27.24
C LEU A 635 -8.59 -3.04 -27.69
N PRO A 636 -9.93 -2.89 -27.63
CA PRO A 636 -10.57 -1.60 -27.91
C PRO A 636 -10.12 -0.49 -26.95
N THR A 637 -9.86 -0.84 -25.69
CA THR A 637 -9.35 0.10 -24.70
C THR A 637 -7.95 0.61 -25.06
N LEU A 638 -7.05 -0.27 -25.53
CA LEU A 638 -5.72 0.13 -25.99
C LEU A 638 -5.81 1.11 -27.18
N CYS A 639 -6.72 0.86 -28.11
CA CYS A 639 -6.93 1.74 -29.27
C CYS A 639 -7.41 3.14 -28.87
N LEU A 640 -8.24 3.26 -27.82
CA LEU A 640 -8.64 4.56 -27.30
C LEU A 640 -7.50 5.30 -26.58
N MET A 641 -6.57 4.56 -26.00
CA MET A 641 -5.49 5.13 -25.19
C MET A 641 -4.27 5.55 -26.03
N GLU A 642 -3.87 4.73 -27.00
CA GLU A 642 -2.72 5.01 -27.87
C GLU A 642 -3.14 5.51 -29.25
N SER A 643 -2.58 6.67 -29.65
CA SER A 643 -2.88 7.27 -30.94
C SER A 643 -2.43 6.46 -32.15
N CYS A 644 -1.42 5.62 -32.00
CA CYS A 644 -0.86 4.79 -33.07
C CYS A 644 -0.83 3.31 -32.69
N PHE A 645 -1.90 2.78 -32.07
CA PHE A 645 -1.96 1.36 -31.71
C PHE A 645 -1.81 0.47 -32.97
N PRO A 646 -0.86 -0.48 -33.01
CA PRO A 646 -0.61 -1.24 -34.24
C PRO A 646 -1.77 -2.17 -34.62
N GLU A 647 -2.43 -1.91 -35.76
CA GLU A 647 -3.60 -2.69 -36.21
C GLU A 647 -3.34 -4.19 -36.35
N HIS A 648 -2.11 -4.60 -36.67
CA HIS A 648 -1.76 -6.02 -36.80
C HIS A 648 -1.89 -6.81 -35.49
N LYS A 649 -1.87 -6.12 -34.33
CA LYS A 649 -2.11 -6.69 -32.99
C LYS A 649 -3.59 -6.91 -32.69
N LEU A 650 -4.48 -6.32 -33.49
CA LEU A 650 -5.93 -6.53 -33.44
C LEU A 650 -6.39 -7.68 -34.34
N LYS A 651 -5.45 -8.32 -35.07
CA LYS A 651 -5.78 -9.32 -36.07
C LYS A 651 -6.14 -10.64 -35.38
N ARG A 652 -7.35 -11.12 -35.69
CA ARG A 652 -7.86 -12.44 -35.30
C ARG A 652 -6.80 -13.53 -35.42
N GLY A 653 -6.57 -14.26 -34.33
CA GLY A 653 -5.63 -15.39 -34.26
C GLY A 653 -4.15 -15.01 -34.19
N ASN A 654 -3.81 -13.72 -34.11
CA ASN A 654 -2.44 -13.23 -33.99
C ASN A 654 -2.30 -12.23 -32.84
N TYR A 655 -2.76 -12.63 -31.65
CA TYR A 655 -2.68 -11.82 -30.44
C TYR A 655 -1.29 -11.86 -29.82
N ASP A 656 -0.89 -10.75 -29.22
CA ASP A 656 0.36 -10.68 -28.45
C ASP A 656 0.33 -11.69 -27.29
N ASN A 657 1.53 -12.11 -26.84
CA ASN A 657 1.67 -13.03 -25.71
C ASN A 657 0.99 -12.50 -24.44
N ILE A 658 1.08 -11.19 -24.16
CA ILE A 658 0.42 -10.58 -22.99
C ILE A 658 -1.10 -10.76 -23.05
N THR A 659 -1.71 -10.48 -24.21
CA THR A 659 -3.15 -10.61 -24.41
C THR A 659 -3.57 -12.08 -24.32
N THR A 660 -2.79 -12.98 -24.92
CA THR A 660 -3.04 -14.43 -24.88
C THR A 660 -2.94 -14.99 -23.45
N LEU A 661 -1.94 -14.55 -22.67
CA LEU A 661 -1.78 -14.92 -21.27
C LEU A 661 -2.94 -14.41 -20.42
N LEU A 662 -3.34 -13.15 -20.62
CA LEU A 662 -4.51 -12.57 -19.97
C LEU A 662 -5.77 -13.40 -20.24
N MET A 663 -6.10 -13.65 -21.51
CA MET A 663 -7.27 -14.48 -21.88
C MET A 663 -7.21 -15.87 -21.24
N THR A 664 -6.03 -16.51 -21.28
CA THR A 664 -5.80 -17.83 -20.68
C THR A 664 -6.06 -17.84 -19.18
N ILE A 665 -5.45 -16.90 -18.44
CA ILE A 665 -5.63 -16.77 -16.99
C ILE A 665 -7.10 -16.53 -16.67
N THR A 666 -7.77 -15.61 -17.37
CA THR A 666 -9.19 -15.30 -17.12
C THR A 666 -10.11 -16.50 -17.35
N ARG A 667 -9.86 -17.32 -18.39
CA ARG A 667 -10.64 -18.53 -18.67
C ARG A 667 -10.47 -19.57 -17.57
N LEU A 668 -9.22 -19.87 -17.21
CA LEU A 668 -8.92 -20.88 -16.19
C LEU A 668 -9.41 -20.47 -14.79
N LEU A 669 -9.31 -19.19 -14.45
CA LEU A 669 -9.86 -18.65 -13.20
C LEU A 669 -11.38 -18.83 -13.14
N ASN A 670 -12.09 -18.54 -14.24
CA ASN A 670 -13.53 -18.76 -14.30
C ASN A 670 -13.87 -20.26 -14.14
N ASP A 671 -13.21 -21.14 -14.90
CA ASP A 671 -13.42 -22.59 -14.86
C ASP A 671 -13.26 -23.18 -13.45
N LEU A 672 -12.25 -22.72 -12.70
CA LEU A 672 -12.03 -23.15 -11.31
C LEU A 672 -13.22 -22.84 -10.40
N GLN A 673 -13.96 -21.77 -10.68
CA GLN A 673 -15.06 -21.32 -9.83
C GLN A 673 -16.45 -21.68 -10.37
N SER A 674 -16.53 -22.08 -11.64
CA SER A 674 -17.80 -22.43 -12.30
C SER A 674 -17.99 -23.93 -12.52
N TYR A 675 -16.95 -24.77 -12.40
CA TYR A 675 -17.02 -26.20 -12.80
C TYR A 675 -18.16 -26.99 -12.15
N GLN A 676 -18.50 -26.69 -10.89
CA GLN A 676 -19.59 -27.38 -10.19
C GLN A 676 -20.95 -27.03 -10.82
N LYS A 677 -21.23 -25.73 -11.02
CA LYS A 677 -22.44 -25.24 -11.71
C LYS A 677 -22.52 -25.83 -13.11
N GLU A 678 -21.41 -25.80 -13.84
CA GLU A 678 -21.35 -26.30 -15.22
C GLU A 678 -21.55 -27.82 -15.29
N GLN A 679 -21.02 -28.58 -14.34
CA GLN A 679 -21.25 -30.02 -14.24
C GLN A 679 -22.74 -30.34 -14.04
N GLU A 680 -23.44 -29.59 -13.19
CA GLU A 680 -24.89 -29.73 -12.97
C GLU A 680 -25.70 -29.40 -14.24
N GLN A 681 -25.22 -28.43 -15.03
CA GLN A 681 -25.78 -28.07 -16.33
C GLN A 681 -25.41 -29.05 -17.46
N GLY A 682 -24.58 -30.07 -17.18
CA GLY A 682 -24.08 -31.01 -18.19
C GLY A 682 -23.05 -30.42 -19.15
N LYS A 683 -22.47 -29.26 -18.82
CA LYS A 683 -21.37 -28.62 -19.55
C LYS A 683 -20.02 -29.19 -19.08
N ILE A 684 -18.98 -28.99 -19.89
CA ILE A 684 -17.62 -29.43 -19.59
C ILE A 684 -16.65 -28.26 -19.68
N ASN A 685 -15.72 -28.18 -18.73
CA ASN A 685 -14.69 -27.14 -18.68
C ASN A 685 -13.29 -27.72 -18.42
N SER A 686 -12.27 -26.88 -18.25
CA SER A 686 -10.89 -27.34 -18.11
C SER A 686 -10.69 -28.30 -16.92
N VAL A 687 -11.35 -28.05 -15.79
CA VAL A 687 -11.22 -28.89 -14.58
C VAL A 687 -11.80 -30.26 -14.84
N LEU A 688 -13.02 -30.31 -15.38
CA LEU A 688 -13.73 -31.55 -15.67
C LEU A 688 -13.07 -32.35 -16.80
N LEU A 689 -12.52 -31.67 -17.81
CA LEU A 689 -11.73 -32.28 -18.89
C LEU A 689 -10.45 -32.90 -18.36
N HIS A 690 -9.73 -32.20 -17.48
CA HIS A 690 -8.51 -32.72 -16.86
C HIS A 690 -8.78 -34.00 -16.07
N MET A 691 -9.84 -34.01 -15.25
CA MET A 691 -10.27 -35.18 -14.49
C MET A 691 -10.63 -36.36 -15.40
N LYS A 692 -11.40 -36.12 -16.48
CA LYS A 692 -11.77 -37.17 -17.44
C LYS A 692 -10.58 -37.78 -18.19
N ASN A 693 -9.56 -36.97 -18.50
CA ASN A 693 -8.39 -37.43 -19.23
C ASN A 693 -7.43 -38.29 -18.38
N HIS A 694 -7.54 -38.23 -17.04
CA HIS A 694 -6.66 -38.93 -16.11
C HIS A 694 -7.46 -39.88 -15.21
N ARG A 695 -7.53 -41.15 -15.60
CA ARG A 695 -8.29 -42.16 -14.84
C ARG A 695 -7.73 -42.30 -13.42
N GLY A 696 -8.61 -42.17 -12.43
CA GLY A 696 -8.29 -42.38 -11.01
C GLY A 696 -7.87 -41.12 -10.25
N LEU A 697 -7.92 -39.94 -10.86
CA LEU A 697 -7.81 -38.67 -10.13
C LEU A 697 -9.16 -38.24 -9.54
N GLU A 698 -9.12 -37.68 -8.34
CA GLU A 698 -10.25 -36.99 -7.75
C GLU A 698 -10.37 -35.57 -8.32
N ILE A 699 -11.49 -34.89 -8.07
CA ILE A 699 -11.73 -33.54 -8.58
C ILE A 699 -10.73 -32.54 -7.98
N GLU A 700 -10.34 -32.73 -6.71
CA GLU A 700 -9.38 -31.91 -5.99
C GLU A 700 -7.99 -31.94 -6.65
N ASP A 701 -7.56 -33.10 -7.18
CA ASP A 701 -6.29 -33.22 -7.91
C ASP A 701 -6.30 -32.38 -9.19
N SER A 702 -7.46 -32.34 -9.86
CA SER A 702 -7.64 -31.55 -11.08
C SER A 702 -7.70 -30.06 -10.77
N VAL A 703 -8.38 -29.65 -9.70
CA VAL A 703 -8.37 -28.27 -9.19
C VAL A 703 -6.94 -27.82 -8.89
N ALA A 704 -6.19 -28.59 -8.10
CA ALA A 704 -4.81 -28.27 -7.75
C ALA A 704 -3.88 -28.21 -8.97
N CYS A 705 -4.14 -29.03 -10.01
CA CYS A 705 -3.40 -28.97 -11.28
C CYS A 705 -3.67 -27.66 -12.03
N ILE A 706 -4.94 -27.27 -12.17
CA ILE A 706 -5.32 -26.03 -12.85
C ILE A 706 -4.81 -24.80 -12.07
N GLU A 707 -4.86 -24.80 -10.73
CA GLU A 707 -4.26 -23.75 -9.90
C GLU A 707 -2.77 -23.58 -10.17
N LYS A 708 -2.00 -24.67 -10.26
CA LYS A 708 -0.57 -24.62 -10.62
C LYS A 708 -0.33 -24.05 -12.02
N ILE A 709 -1.20 -24.37 -12.99
CA ILE A 709 -1.11 -23.80 -14.34
C ILE A 709 -1.36 -22.30 -14.30
N ILE A 710 -2.38 -21.85 -13.57
CA ILE A 710 -2.68 -20.43 -13.38
C ILE A 710 -1.49 -19.72 -12.72
N ASP A 711 -0.92 -20.28 -11.66
CA ASP A 711 0.24 -19.70 -10.98
C ASP A 711 1.44 -19.52 -11.92
N LEU A 712 1.74 -20.51 -12.76
CA LEU A 712 2.79 -20.41 -13.77
C LEU A 712 2.46 -19.32 -14.81
N LYS A 713 1.25 -19.33 -15.36
CA LYS A 713 0.80 -18.36 -16.37
C LYS A 713 0.77 -16.94 -15.81
N ARG A 714 0.43 -16.77 -14.54
CA ARG A 714 0.49 -15.50 -13.82
C ARG A 714 1.92 -14.98 -13.73
N LYS A 715 2.90 -15.82 -13.38
CA LYS A 715 4.32 -15.43 -13.36
C LYS A 715 4.81 -15.03 -14.76
N GLU A 716 4.46 -15.78 -15.80
CA GLU A 716 4.75 -15.43 -17.20
C GLU A 716 4.11 -14.08 -17.58
N PHE A 717 2.84 -13.87 -17.24
CA PHE A 717 2.12 -12.62 -17.50
C PHE A 717 2.78 -11.43 -16.80
N MET A 718 3.12 -11.58 -15.53
CA MET A 718 3.85 -10.58 -14.75
C MET A 718 5.19 -10.21 -15.40
N GLU A 719 5.93 -11.21 -15.89
CA GLU A 719 7.20 -10.98 -16.59
C GLU A 719 7.01 -10.14 -17.85
N HIS A 720 6.04 -10.50 -18.70
CA HIS A 720 5.78 -9.75 -19.92
C HIS A 720 5.28 -8.33 -19.67
N VAL A 721 4.47 -8.12 -18.62
CA VAL A 721 3.92 -6.81 -18.27
C VAL A 721 4.96 -5.90 -17.64
N LEU A 722 5.85 -6.44 -16.80
CA LEU A 722 6.82 -5.62 -16.05
C LEU A 722 8.21 -5.53 -16.69
N ARG A 723 8.54 -6.34 -17.70
CA ARG A 723 9.81 -6.21 -18.42
C ARG A 723 9.60 -5.64 -19.81
N ASN A 724 10.26 -4.50 -20.06
CA ASN A 724 10.17 -3.81 -21.36
C ASN A 724 10.67 -4.65 -22.54
N LYS A 725 11.56 -5.63 -22.32
CA LYS A 725 12.16 -6.44 -23.40
C LYS A 725 11.21 -7.43 -24.09
N PHE A 726 10.09 -7.80 -23.46
CA PHE A 726 9.21 -8.87 -23.95
C PHE A 726 7.96 -8.38 -24.70
N SER A 727 7.77 -7.07 -24.78
CA SER A 727 6.64 -6.47 -25.49
C SER A 727 6.96 -5.03 -25.86
N ASP A 728 6.68 -4.70 -27.11
CA ASP A 728 6.74 -3.38 -27.74
C ASP A 728 5.57 -2.46 -27.35
N LEU A 729 4.62 -2.94 -26.55
CA LEU A 729 3.53 -2.11 -26.00
C LEU A 729 4.08 -1.04 -25.05
N SER A 730 3.44 0.13 -25.02
CA SER A 730 3.77 1.15 -24.02
C SER A 730 3.42 0.69 -22.60
N LYS A 731 4.02 1.34 -21.59
CA LYS A 731 3.70 1.11 -20.17
C LYS A 731 2.20 1.28 -19.87
N PRO A 732 1.51 2.35 -20.31
CA PRO A 732 0.06 2.45 -20.16
C PRO A 732 -0.70 1.24 -20.72
N CYS A 733 -0.32 0.72 -21.89
CA CYS A 733 -0.94 -0.47 -22.48
C CYS A 733 -0.75 -1.72 -21.62
N LYS A 734 0.44 -1.91 -21.06
CA LYS A 734 0.75 -3.00 -20.13
C LYS A 734 -0.03 -2.85 -18.82
N ASP A 735 -0.17 -1.62 -18.32
CA ASP A 735 -0.97 -1.31 -17.13
C ASP A 735 -2.46 -1.65 -17.32
N ILE A 736 -3.04 -1.40 -18.50
CA ILE A 736 -4.42 -1.80 -18.80
C ILE A 736 -4.59 -3.32 -18.78
N HIS A 737 -3.64 -4.07 -19.35
CA HIS A 737 -3.66 -5.54 -19.25
C HIS A 737 -3.57 -5.99 -17.79
N MET A 738 -2.67 -5.39 -16.99
CA MET A 738 -2.55 -5.68 -15.56
C MET A 738 -3.86 -5.40 -14.82
N SER A 739 -4.45 -4.23 -15.04
CA SER A 739 -5.72 -3.82 -14.43
C SER A 739 -6.83 -4.83 -14.73
N LEU A 740 -6.95 -5.28 -15.98
CA LEU A 740 -7.97 -6.26 -16.34
C LEU A 740 -7.68 -7.64 -15.77
N CYS A 741 -6.42 -8.08 -15.74
CA CYS A 741 -6.05 -9.32 -15.05
C CYS A 741 -6.45 -9.27 -13.57
N LYS A 742 -6.15 -8.15 -12.89
CA LYS A 742 -6.49 -7.94 -11.48
C LYS A 742 -8.01 -7.96 -11.22
N VAL A 743 -8.82 -7.48 -12.16
CA VAL A 743 -10.28 -7.55 -12.08
C VAL A 743 -10.76 -9.01 -12.03
N PHE A 744 -10.27 -9.87 -12.94
CA PHE A 744 -10.66 -11.27 -12.95
C PHE A 744 -10.11 -12.06 -11.76
N GLU A 745 -8.89 -11.76 -11.33
CA GLU A 745 -8.33 -12.31 -10.09
C GLU A 745 -9.19 -11.93 -8.88
N MET A 746 -9.62 -10.66 -8.79
CA MET A 746 -10.55 -10.22 -7.75
C MET A 746 -11.89 -10.97 -7.83
N PHE A 747 -12.43 -11.21 -9.04
CA PHE A 747 -13.68 -11.94 -9.21
C PHE A 747 -13.60 -13.42 -8.85
N PHE A 748 -12.47 -14.09 -9.11
CA PHE A 748 -12.42 -15.55 -9.20
C PHE A 748 -11.29 -16.25 -8.41
N ASN A 749 -10.36 -15.54 -7.74
CA ASN A 749 -9.18 -16.18 -7.13
C ASN A 749 -9.48 -17.16 -5.97
N LYS A 750 -10.57 -16.98 -5.21
CA LYS A 750 -10.94 -17.91 -4.11
C LYS A 750 -12.36 -18.45 -4.19
N LYS A 751 -13.23 -17.71 -4.86
CA LYS A 751 -14.67 -17.98 -5.02
C LYS A 751 -15.17 -17.15 -6.18
N ASN A 752 -16.32 -17.51 -6.74
CA ASN A 752 -17.00 -16.67 -7.74
C ASN A 752 -17.72 -15.49 -7.05
N ARG A 753 -17.04 -14.35 -6.90
CA ARG A 753 -17.63 -13.12 -6.34
C ARG A 753 -18.54 -12.41 -7.34
N TYR A 754 -18.36 -12.65 -8.63
CA TYR A 754 -19.11 -11.98 -9.69
C TYR A 754 -20.59 -12.41 -9.69
N ASP A 755 -20.83 -13.70 -9.48
CA ASP A 755 -22.19 -14.27 -9.45
C ASP A 755 -22.95 -13.84 -8.18
N SER A 756 -22.25 -13.56 -7.08
CA SER A 756 -22.87 -13.16 -5.81
C SER A 756 -23.34 -11.71 -5.79
N ASP A 757 -24.54 -11.47 -5.27
CA ASP A 757 -25.13 -10.12 -5.14
C ASP A 757 -24.66 -9.36 -3.89
N THR A 758 -23.90 -9.99 -3.00
CA THR A 758 -23.50 -9.40 -1.71
C THR A 758 -21.99 -9.30 -1.52
N GLU A 759 -21.22 -10.19 -2.16
CA GLU A 759 -19.78 -10.38 -1.90
C GLU A 759 -18.90 -9.18 -2.26
N MET A 760 -19.34 -8.30 -3.16
CA MET A 760 -18.59 -7.08 -3.54
C MET A 760 -19.30 -5.81 -3.10
N LEU A 761 -20.42 -5.91 -2.39
CA LEU A 761 -21.23 -4.74 -2.03
C LEU A 761 -20.45 -3.75 -1.15
N GLU A 762 -19.66 -4.25 -0.19
CA GLU A 762 -18.84 -3.39 0.67
C GLU A 762 -17.72 -2.70 -0.12
N ASP A 763 -17.07 -3.42 -1.03
CA ASP A 763 -16.01 -2.87 -1.90
C ASP A 763 -16.57 -1.78 -2.82
N ILE A 764 -17.74 -2.02 -3.43
CA ILE A 764 -18.46 -1.06 -4.28
C ILE A 764 -18.82 0.20 -3.48
N LYS A 765 -19.36 0.03 -2.26
CA LYS A 765 -19.70 1.14 -1.36
C LYS A 765 -18.45 1.97 -1.04
N LYS A 766 -17.37 1.33 -0.63
CA LYS A 766 -16.10 2.01 -0.32
C LYS A 766 -15.51 2.73 -1.53
N ALA A 767 -15.59 2.14 -2.72
CA ALA A 767 -15.02 2.75 -3.91
C ALA A 767 -15.81 3.96 -4.41
N LEU A 768 -17.15 3.92 -4.35
CA LEU A 768 -18.01 4.87 -5.08
C LEU A 768 -18.81 5.82 -4.18
N TYR A 769 -19.17 5.40 -2.96
CA TYR A 769 -20.21 6.07 -2.18
C TYR A 769 -19.77 6.51 -0.78
N ASP A 770 -19.08 5.63 -0.05
CA ASP A 770 -18.73 5.90 1.34
C ASP A 770 -17.62 6.96 1.41
N PRO A 771 -17.75 8.01 2.24
CA PRO A 771 -16.69 8.98 2.43
C PRO A 771 -15.45 8.33 3.05
N ILE A 772 -14.28 8.92 2.82
CA ILE A 772 -13.05 8.49 3.49
C ILE A 772 -13.16 8.81 4.98
N ASN A 773 -12.85 7.82 5.81
CA ASN A 773 -12.74 7.98 7.25
C ASN A 773 -11.27 8.04 7.65
N ILE A 774 -10.68 9.23 7.59
CA ILE A 774 -9.44 9.49 8.30
C ILE A 774 -9.82 9.47 9.78
N ARG A 775 -9.46 8.41 10.53
CA ARG A 775 -9.64 8.38 11.99
C ARG A 775 -9.10 9.70 12.55
N LYS A 776 -9.99 10.50 13.13
CA LYS A 776 -9.72 11.87 13.55
C LYS A 776 -8.85 11.92 14.79
#